data_AF-A0A923SVT0-F1
#
_entry.id   AF-A0A923SVT0-F1
#
_cell.length_a   1.000
_cell.length_b   1.000
_cell.length_c   1.000
_cell.angle_alpha   90.00
_cell.angle_beta   90.00
_cell.angle_gamma   90.00
#
_symmetry.space_group_name_H-M   'P 1'
#
loop_
_entity.id
_entity.type
_entity.pdbx_description
1 polymer ?
#
loop_
_entity_poly.entity_id
_entity_poly.type
_entity_poly.pdbx_seq_one_letter_code
_entity_poly.pdbx_strand_id
1 'polypeptide(L)'
;MNKKSLFVLLVVFFLSANSIFAQIEMISPVEGIWANKQMLVIENKGDGDFFYSVDGSDPEAFGFAYDGPVMLDVNGVVKLNVTHIRSNKTKETASVTYSVYEDDASKTNYSDLVKTFYDSGILNYSAGAKLKIPENLFYSFGLPPDSFIKGRTLSLSSSCILSRYIPCTIFDKEKNLKYRFIIRTLPQNAGIFSHRDVPFKITDWETIDFIDNSYIFKIDSEYWGLPSEPRKIDRTVSHMISWQSIDYDASNPIDFFVLPPKPEIIETKHEDDSVIYTIAGDSSYAMSILNQEKEEYTEFFTEAGVDVFYGDRVSGKFSIGIFSDSVYQGNYLVQYDINKRPPSTPDIKSNADSFYSRDDVTVKVKAEQGNELYIALSEPYKIEDITTTYNSQTQLLKNIEIGEFKKAKKDSFSINWKQNSINPVYYKLAAYSKNGKNQSEVVEYSVIIDQSNYYFDEKADDDGDGTLERPFNSFEKFENALSSKRVVKLHTKGNMHVNKNYKVSANFEIINDGDARFVFEQGGSLEVSTATLELNNCQIQKKSSAEMKNEKPLIKLENSVLTIKDCIISANFTKNGTIIDSYNSIINISGTIGSANAISYASFISSVKSRLNIKNSSLSTNASTNVVISANGGTVASTGNTFTVSGKSGRIAELFDVKASFVQNKYKSNIKDSVTMITPVYKNKNTKLTEKDNEQSGF
;
A
#
# COMPACT_ATOMS: atom_id res chain seq x y z
N MET A 1 24.63 -62.41 8.12
CA MET A 1 24.54 -62.92 6.73
C MET A 1 23.39 -62.22 6.03
N ASN A 2 23.67 -61.53 4.90
CA ASN A 2 22.72 -61.20 3.81
C ASN A 2 21.51 -60.30 4.18
N LYS A 3 21.22 -59.16 3.53
CA LYS A 3 21.52 -58.63 2.20
C LYS A 3 21.45 -57.09 2.28
N LYS A 4 22.45 -56.39 1.77
CA LYS A 4 22.35 -54.96 1.44
C LYS A 4 21.42 -54.84 0.23
N SER A 5 20.24 -54.25 0.43
CA SER A 5 19.37 -53.80 -0.65
C SER A 5 19.88 -52.45 -1.13
N LEU A 6 20.46 -52.44 -2.32
CA LEU A 6 20.88 -51.26 -3.07
C LEU A 6 19.62 -50.48 -3.46
N PHE A 7 19.27 -49.44 -2.70
CA PHE A 7 18.25 -48.48 -3.12
C PHE A 7 18.91 -47.55 -4.14
N VAL A 8 18.68 -47.83 -5.42
CA VAL A 8 19.00 -46.92 -6.52
C VAL A 8 18.08 -45.71 -6.38
N LEU A 9 18.59 -44.65 -5.75
CA LEU A 9 17.97 -43.34 -5.75
C LEU A 9 18.12 -42.80 -7.19
N LEU A 10 17.05 -42.91 -7.97
CA LEU A 10 16.90 -42.25 -9.26
C LEU A 10 16.85 -40.74 -9.00
N VAL A 11 18.02 -40.11 -8.83
CA VAL A 11 18.15 -38.66 -8.84
C VAL A 11 17.93 -38.25 -10.29
N VAL A 12 16.68 -37.88 -10.60
CA VAL A 12 16.36 -37.08 -11.77
C VAL A 12 17.01 -35.72 -11.53
N PHE A 13 18.29 -35.62 -11.91
CA PHE A 13 18.87 -34.33 -12.24
C PHE A 13 18.05 -33.81 -13.42
N PHE A 14 17.08 -32.94 -13.12
CA PHE A 14 16.71 -31.89 -14.06
C PHE A 14 17.96 -31.01 -14.22
N LEU A 15 18.92 -31.50 -15.01
CA LEU A 15 19.76 -30.63 -15.81
C LEU A 15 18.77 -29.95 -16.75
N SER A 16 18.24 -28.82 -16.32
CA SER A 16 17.80 -27.79 -17.24
C SER A 16 19.01 -27.49 -18.10
N ALA A 17 19.13 -28.20 -19.21
CA ALA A 17 19.84 -27.71 -20.36
C ALA A 17 19.12 -26.39 -20.68
N ASN A 18 19.63 -25.29 -20.14
CA ASN A 18 19.42 -23.98 -20.72
C ASN A 18 19.93 -24.15 -22.14
N SER A 19 19.01 -24.41 -23.06
CA SER A 19 19.30 -24.32 -24.48
C SER A 19 19.75 -22.88 -24.68
N ILE A 20 21.06 -22.68 -24.82
CA ILE A 20 21.62 -21.43 -25.31
C ILE A 20 21.32 -21.42 -26.81
N PHE A 21 20.05 -21.25 -27.16
CA PHE A 21 19.69 -20.68 -28.45
C PHE A 21 19.84 -19.18 -28.25
N ALA A 22 20.73 -18.57 -29.04
CA ALA A 22 20.78 -17.12 -29.13
C ALA A 22 19.36 -16.64 -29.49
N GLN A 23 18.80 -15.79 -28.63
CA GLN A 23 17.46 -15.23 -28.79
C GLN A 23 17.66 -13.81 -29.30
N ILE A 24 16.91 -13.42 -30.33
CA ILE A 24 16.85 -12.02 -30.79
C ILE A 24 16.50 -11.15 -29.58
N GLU A 25 17.39 -10.23 -29.22
CA GLU A 25 17.21 -9.34 -28.08
C GLU A 25 16.45 -8.08 -28.52
N MET A 26 15.12 -8.15 -28.40
CA MET A 26 14.23 -7.05 -28.74
C MET A 26 14.08 -6.09 -27.55
N ILE A 27 14.59 -4.87 -27.67
CA ILE A 27 14.47 -3.81 -26.67
C ILE A 27 13.05 -3.21 -26.67
N SER A 28 12.47 -3.08 -27.86
CA SER A 28 11.13 -2.55 -28.08
C SER A 28 10.59 -3.04 -29.44
N PRO A 29 9.27 -3.22 -29.61
CA PRO A 29 8.22 -3.13 -28.59
C PRO A 29 8.22 -4.31 -27.61
N VAL A 30 7.42 -4.20 -26.56
CA VAL A 30 7.11 -5.31 -25.64
C VAL A 30 5.59 -5.51 -25.56
N GLU A 31 5.16 -6.67 -25.06
CA GLU A 31 3.74 -6.95 -24.86
C GLU A 31 3.09 -5.87 -23.97
N GLY A 32 1.89 -5.43 -24.36
CA GLY A 32 1.17 -4.40 -23.62
C GLY A 32 0.16 -3.62 -24.45
N ILE A 33 -0.42 -2.62 -23.79
CA ILE A 33 -1.34 -1.66 -24.38
C ILE A 33 -0.71 -0.29 -24.25
N TRP A 34 -0.51 0.39 -25.38
CA TRP A 34 0.27 1.63 -25.47
C TRP A 34 -0.57 2.78 -26.03
N ALA A 35 -0.33 3.97 -25.49
CA ALA A 35 -0.99 5.23 -25.85
C ALA A 35 -0.32 5.94 -27.05
N ASN A 36 0.74 5.36 -27.60
CA ASN A 36 1.47 5.86 -28.75
C ASN A 36 1.98 4.70 -29.61
N LYS A 37 2.28 4.99 -30.87
CA LYS A 37 2.98 4.06 -31.79
C LYS A 37 4.35 3.69 -31.22
N GLN A 38 4.84 2.52 -31.59
CA GLN A 38 6.00 1.90 -30.93
C GLN A 38 7.21 1.84 -31.84
N MET A 39 8.40 2.03 -31.26
CA MET A 39 9.67 1.80 -31.95
C MET A 39 10.01 0.31 -31.96
N LEU A 40 10.46 -0.19 -33.11
CA LEU A 40 11.24 -1.41 -33.20
C LEU A 40 12.71 -1.07 -32.94
N VAL A 41 13.27 -1.62 -31.88
CA VAL A 41 14.69 -1.54 -31.55
C VAL A 41 15.18 -2.92 -31.17
N ILE A 42 16.18 -3.40 -31.91
CA ILE A 42 16.83 -4.69 -31.73
C ILE A 42 18.28 -4.42 -31.33
N GLU A 43 18.76 -5.10 -30.28
CA GLU A 43 20.18 -5.06 -29.92
C GLU A 43 20.95 -6.01 -30.85
N ASN A 44 21.72 -5.45 -31.79
CA ASN A 44 22.47 -6.26 -32.74
C ASN A 44 23.82 -6.70 -32.15
N LYS A 45 23.93 -7.98 -31.81
CA LYS A 45 25.16 -8.61 -31.28
C LYS A 45 25.83 -9.57 -32.28
N GLY A 46 25.39 -9.62 -33.53
CA GLY A 46 25.82 -10.63 -34.48
C GLY A 46 25.90 -10.15 -35.93
N ASP A 47 26.45 -11.01 -36.77
CA ASP A 47 26.51 -10.84 -38.21
C ASP A 47 25.20 -11.30 -38.89
N GLY A 48 24.87 -10.69 -40.02
CA GLY A 48 23.67 -11.00 -40.81
C GLY A 48 22.56 -9.96 -40.74
N ASP A 49 21.44 -10.27 -41.36
CA ASP A 49 20.36 -9.32 -41.65
C ASP A 49 19.11 -9.61 -40.83
N PHE A 50 18.42 -8.55 -40.39
CA PHE A 50 17.15 -8.63 -39.68
C PHE A 50 16.01 -8.23 -40.61
N PHE A 51 14.90 -8.97 -40.55
CA PHE A 51 13.66 -8.68 -41.25
C PHE A 51 12.49 -8.66 -40.28
N TYR A 52 11.49 -7.81 -40.50
CA TYR A 52 10.30 -7.76 -39.65
C TYR A 52 8.98 -7.62 -40.41
N SER A 53 7.89 -8.07 -39.81
CA SER A 53 6.50 -7.87 -40.27
C SER A 53 5.61 -7.46 -39.10
N VAL A 54 4.58 -6.65 -39.34
CA VAL A 54 3.71 -6.09 -38.28
C VAL A 54 2.31 -6.73 -38.22
N ASP A 55 2.00 -7.62 -39.15
CA ASP A 55 0.71 -8.32 -39.29
C ASP A 55 0.78 -9.80 -38.86
N GLY A 56 1.96 -10.28 -38.48
CA GLY A 56 2.22 -11.66 -38.07
C GLY A 56 2.55 -12.62 -39.23
N SER A 57 2.75 -12.10 -40.45
CA SER A 57 3.30 -12.86 -41.58
C SER A 57 4.77 -13.27 -41.35
N ASP A 58 5.29 -14.14 -42.21
CA ASP A 58 6.71 -14.50 -42.24
C ASP A 58 7.56 -13.32 -42.78
N PRO A 59 8.46 -12.73 -41.97
CA PRO A 59 9.28 -11.60 -42.38
C PRO A 59 10.23 -11.87 -43.55
N GLU A 60 10.67 -13.11 -43.75
CA GLU A 60 11.56 -13.42 -44.88
C GLU A 60 10.81 -13.41 -46.22
N ALA A 61 9.55 -13.83 -46.21
CA ALA A 61 8.73 -13.90 -47.41
C ALA A 61 8.07 -12.55 -47.75
N PHE A 62 7.63 -11.80 -46.73
CA PHE A 62 6.79 -10.60 -46.88
C PHE A 62 7.14 -9.45 -45.92
N GLY A 63 8.34 -9.46 -45.31
CA GLY A 63 8.76 -8.44 -44.35
C GLY A 63 9.61 -7.30 -44.93
N PHE A 64 9.98 -6.38 -44.04
CA PHE A 64 10.87 -5.25 -44.29
C PHE A 64 12.25 -5.53 -43.71
N ALA A 65 13.31 -5.09 -44.39
CA ALA A 65 14.66 -5.11 -43.82
C ALA A 65 14.76 -4.12 -42.66
N TYR A 66 15.48 -4.50 -41.61
CA TYR A 66 15.78 -3.66 -40.46
C TYR A 66 17.24 -3.20 -40.52
N ASP A 67 17.44 -1.90 -40.71
CA ASP A 67 18.73 -1.22 -40.79
C ASP A 67 19.03 -0.34 -39.56
N GLY A 68 18.10 -0.30 -38.60
CA GLY A 68 18.24 0.45 -37.36
C GLY A 68 16.88 0.78 -36.73
N PRO A 69 16.88 1.48 -35.58
CA PRO A 69 15.65 1.87 -34.88
C PRO A 69 14.62 2.51 -35.81
N VAL A 70 13.42 1.94 -35.85
CA VAL A 70 12.35 2.38 -36.76
C VAL A 70 11.00 2.47 -36.05
N MET A 71 10.24 3.52 -36.36
CA MET A 71 8.89 3.73 -35.83
C MET A 71 7.89 2.87 -36.60
N LEU A 72 7.12 2.04 -35.89
CA LEU A 72 6.08 1.21 -36.48
C LEU A 72 4.78 2.01 -36.58
N ASP A 73 4.47 2.51 -37.76
CA ASP A 73 3.29 3.34 -38.04
C ASP A 73 2.00 2.51 -38.18
N VAL A 74 1.62 1.82 -37.09
CA VAL A 74 0.46 0.92 -37.04
C VAL A 74 -0.32 1.11 -35.74
N ASN A 75 -1.64 0.92 -35.83
CA ASN A 75 -2.60 1.07 -34.73
C ASN A 75 -3.44 -0.21 -34.52
N GLY A 76 -4.07 -0.31 -33.35
CA GLY A 76 -4.87 -1.49 -32.98
C GLY A 76 -3.99 -2.65 -32.51
N VAL A 77 -4.45 -3.89 -32.72
CA VAL A 77 -3.70 -5.10 -32.34
C VAL A 77 -2.62 -5.36 -33.38
N VAL A 78 -1.36 -5.37 -32.95
CA VAL A 78 -0.18 -5.56 -33.80
C VAL A 78 0.49 -6.88 -33.45
N LYS A 79 0.85 -7.65 -34.47
CA LYS A 79 1.61 -8.91 -34.34
C LYS A 79 2.95 -8.73 -35.02
N LEU A 80 3.96 -8.32 -34.25
CA LEU A 80 5.30 -8.13 -34.77
C LEU A 80 6.03 -9.47 -34.80
N ASN A 81 6.52 -9.88 -35.97
CA ASN A 81 7.49 -10.96 -36.11
C ASN A 81 8.82 -10.38 -36.60
N VAL A 82 9.92 -10.89 -36.08
CA VAL A 82 11.29 -10.54 -36.49
C VAL A 82 12.04 -11.83 -36.80
N THR A 83 12.77 -11.84 -37.91
CA THR A 83 13.67 -12.93 -38.31
C THR A 83 15.08 -12.40 -38.47
N HIS A 84 16.05 -13.05 -37.84
CA HIS A 84 17.48 -12.80 -38.03
C HIS A 84 18.06 -13.92 -38.90
N ILE A 85 18.69 -13.54 -40.02
CA ILE A 85 19.38 -14.46 -40.92
C ILE A 85 20.88 -14.22 -40.80
N ARG A 86 21.57 -15.10 -40.08
CA ARG A 86 23.03 -15.02 -39.89
C ARG A 86 23.79 -15.30 -41.20
N SER A 87 25.04 -14.88 -41.27
CA SER A 87 25.90 -15.13 -42.45
C SER A 87 26.08 -16.63 -42.78
N ASN A 88 26.00 -17.50 -41.77
CA ASN A 88 26.03 -18.96 -41.91
C ASN A 88 24.68 -19.57 -42.35
N LYS A 89 23.68 -18.73 -42.68
CA LYS A 89 22.30 -19.06 -43.06
C LYS A 89 21.44 -19.70 -41.96
N THR A 90 21.86 -19.69 -40.70
CA THR A 90 20.97 -20.06 -39.60
C THR A 90 19.96 -18.95 -39.34
N LYS A 91 18.73 -19.33 -38.99
CA LYS A 91 17.61 -18.41 -38.78
C LYS A 91 17.17 -18.43 -37.31
N GLU A 92 16.94 -17.25 -36.77
CA GLU A 92 16.33 -17.05 -35.46
C GLU A 92 15.07 -16.20 -35.66
N THR A 93 14.04 -16.44 -34.85
CA THR A 93 12.78 -15.69 -34.95
C THR A 93 12.31 -15.26 -33.57
N ALA A 94 11.72 -14.07 -33.48
CA ALA A 94 11.06 -13.56 -32.30
C ALA A 94 9.72 -12.94 -32.67
N SER A 95 8.73 -13.07 -31.78
CA SER A 95 7.40 -12.51 -31.98
C SER A 95 6.95 -11.76 -30.74
N VAL A 96 6.23 -10.66 -30.93
CA VAL A 96 5.60 -9.91 -29.84
C VAL A 96 4.23 -9.41 -30.29
N THR A 97 3.24 -9.54 -29.41
CA THR A 97 1.88 -9.02 -29.65
C THR A 97 1.59 -7.88 -28.70
N TYR A 98 1.13 -6.75 -29.24
CA TYR A 98 0.78 -5.57 -28.45
C TYR A 98 -0.41 -4.83 -29.07
N SER A 99 -0.92 -3.82 -28.38
CA SER A 99 -1.98 -2.96 -28.90
C SER A 99 -1.63 -1.49 -28.77
N VAL A 100 -2.01 -0.69 -29.78
CA VAL A 100 -1.87 0.76 -29.78
C VAL A 100 -3.25 1.41 -29.85
N TYR A 101 -3.55 2.24 -28.86
CA TYR A 101 -4.72 3.11 -28.82
C TYR A 101 -4.23 4.52 -28.51
N GLU A 102 -4.01 5.32 -29.55
CA GLU A 102 -3.42 6.65 -29.44
C GLU A 102 -4.23 7.58 -28.51
N ASP A 103 -3.54 8.23 -27.56
CA ASP A 103 -4.10 9.27 -26.70
C ASP A 103 -3.74 10.67 -27.23
N ASP A 104 -4.64 11.62 -27.03
CA ASP A 104 -4.39 13.04 -27.27
C ASP A 104 -3.87 13.71 -25.98
N ALA A 105 -2.54 13.69 -25.83
CA ALA A 105 -1.85 14.28 -24.69
C ALA A 105 -1.89 15.83 -24.68
N SER A 106 -2.46 16.50 -25.68
CA SER A 106 -2.38 17.96 -25.83
C SER A 106 -3.01 18.74 -24.68
N LYS A 107 -3.95 18.13 -23.95
CA LYS A 107 -4.70 18.74 -22.83
C LYS A 107 -4.14 18.42 -21.46
N THR A 108 -2.99 17.75 -21.37
CA THR A 108 -2.41 17.34 -20.09
C THR A 108 -1.35 18.31 -19.62
N ASN A 109 -1.06 18.32 -18.32
CA ASN A 109 0.03 19.11 -17.75
C ASN A 109 1.44 18.58 -18.12
N TYR A 110 1.51 17.44 -18.82
CA TYR A 110 2.73 16.78 -19.26
C TYR A 110 2.85 16.72 -20.79
N SER A 111 2.03 17.50 -21.52
CA SER A 111 2.00 17.53 -22.98
C SER A 111 3.38 17.78 -23.60
N ASP A 112 4.18 18.64 -22.98
CA ASP A 112 5.50 19.03 -23.50
C ASP A 112 6.48 17.87 -23.47
N LEU A 113 6.41 17.00 -22.45
CA LEU A 113 7.21 15.79 -22.39
C LEU A 113 6.79 14.82 -23.49
N VAL A 114 5.49 14.57 -23.65
CA VAL A 114 4.98 13.63 -24.65
C VAL A 114 5.36 14.06 -26.07
N LYS A 115 5.26 15.35 -26.40
CA LYS A 115 5.68 15.89 -27.70
C LYS A 115 7.14 15.59 -28.08
N THR A 116 8.03 15.38 -27.11
CA THR A 116 9.45 15.10 -27.40
C THR A 116 9.69 13.73 -28.05
N PHE A 117 8.72 12.81 -27.93
CA PHE A 117 8.86 11.44 -28.44
C PHE A 117 7.64 10.90 -29.17
N TYR A 118 6.49 11.60 -29.18
CA TYR A 118 5.24 11.06 -29.70
C TYR A 118 5.34 10.64 -31.18
N ASP A 119 5.88 11.53 -32.03
CA ASP A 119 5.97 11.29 -33.48
C ASP A 119 7.19 10.45 -33.85
N SER A 120 8.32 10.66 -33.18
CA SER A 120 9.59 10.00 -33.50
C SER A 120 9.76 8.64 -32.82
N GLY A 121 9.02 8.39 -31.73
CA GLY A 121 9.23 7.26 -30.83
C GLY A 121 10.56 7.30 -30.05
N ILE A 122 11.42 8.30 -30.30
CA ILE A 122 12.78 8.40 -29.78
C ILE A 122 13.10 9.81 -29.27
N LEU A 123 13.69 9.86 -28.08
CA LEU A 123 14.19 11.06 -27.41
C LEU A 123 15.71 11.00 -27.40
N ASN A 124 16.36 11.89 -28.14
CA ASN A 124 17.82 12.04 -28.10
C ASN A 124 18.21 12.84 -26.84
N TYR A 125 19.04 12.23 -26.00
CA TYR A 125 19.51 12.80 -24.74
C TYR A 125 21.03 12.94 -24.77
N SER A 126 21.53 14.16 -24.62
CA SER A 126 22.97 14.41 -24.45
C SER A 126 23.36 14.33 -22.98
N ALA A 127 24.48 13.67 -22.67
CA ALA A 127 25.07 13.63 -21.34
C ALA A 127 25.19 15.04 -20.74
N GLY A 128 24.93 15.17 -19.43
CA GLY A 128 24.85 16.46 -18.73
C GLY A 128 23.54 17.23 -18.88
N ALA A 129 22.64 16.87 -19.81
CA ALA A 129 21.32 17.49 -19.94
C ALA A 129 20.36 17.07 -18.81
N LYS A 130 19.23 17.77 -18.68
CA LYS A 130 18.17 17.41 -17.72
C LYS A 130 16.93 16.89 -18.44
N LEU A 131 16.48 15.69 -18.09
CA LEU A 131 15.20 15.12 -18.53
C LEU A 131 14.19 15.21 -17.38
N LYS A 132 13.19 16.07 -17.49
CA LYS A 132 12.17 16.26 -16.45
C LYS A 132 10.95 15.38 -16.70
N ILE A 133 10.72 14.42 -15.81
CA ILE A 133 9.44 13.67 -15.75
C ILE A 133 8.58 14.30 -14.64
N PRO A 134 7.36 14.78 -14.95
CA PRO A 134 6.44 15.37 -13.97
C PRO A 134 6.11 14.42 -12.80
N GLU A 135 6.03 14.96 -11.58
CA GLU A 135 5.82 14.18 -10.35
C GLU A 135 4.47 13.43 -10.28
N ASN A 136 3.47 13.84 -11.07
CA ASN A 136 2.18 13.15 -11.18
C ASN A 136 2.23 11.92 -12.10
N LEU A 137 3.34 11.71 -12.81
CA LEU A 137 3.57 10.53 -13.65
C LEU A 137 4.50 9.54 -12.96
N PHE A 138 4.51 8.31 -13.47
CA PHE A 138 5.48 7.29 -13.08
C PHE A 138 6.28 6.85 -14.30
N TYR A 139 7.51 6.36 -14.10
CA TYR A 139 8.35 5.84 -15.18
C TYR A 139 9.03 4.52 -14.83
N SER A 140 9.34 3.71 -15.85
CA SER A 140 10.14 2.48 -15.77
C SER A 140 11.04 2.38 -17.00
N PHE A 141 12.23 1.78 -16.85
CA PHE A 141 13.10 1.43 -17.97
C PHE A 141 12.95 -0.02 -18.45
N GLY A 142 11.87 -0.72 -18.05
CA GLY A 142 11.53 -2.06 -18.55
C GLY A 142 12.46 -3.18 -18.06
N LEU A 143 13.17 -2.97 -16.95
CA LEU A 143 14.08 -3.96 -16.37
C LEU A 143 13.34 -4.81 -15.30
N PRO A 144 13.40 -6.16 -15.35
CA PRO A 144 12.75 -7.03 -14.36
C PRO A 144 13.35 -6.94 -12.95
N PRO A 145 12.57 -7.00 -11.85
CA PRO A 145 11.11 -6.82 -11.80
C PRO A 145 10.66 -5.40 -12.17
N ASP A 146 9.69 -5.28 -13.09
CA ASP A 146 9.20 -3.99 -13.56
C ASP A 146 8.68 -3.13 -12.38
N SER A 147 9.28 -1.97 -12.15
CA SER A 147 8.96 -1.10 -11.01
C SER A 147 8.81 0.35 -11.49
N PHE A 148 7.62 0.89 -11.29
CA PHE A 148 7.28 2.25 -11.66
C PHE A 148 7.71 3.22 -10.56
N ILE A 149 8.62 4.13 -10.90
CA ILE A 149 9.19 5.15 -10.02
C ILE A 149 8.44 6.47 -10.22
N LYS A 150 8.22 7.24 -9.16
CA LYS A 150 7.58 8.57 -9.26
C LYS A 150 8.43 9.51 -10.13
N GLY A 151 7.79 10.28 -10.99
CA GLY A 151 8.44 11.21 -11.90
C GLY A 151 9.37 12.19 -11.20
N ARG A 152 10.54 12.40 -11.79
CA ARG A 152 11.60 13.25 -11.26
C ARG A 152 12.47 13.82 -12.38
N THR A 153 13.42 14.67 -12.02
CA THR A 153 14.45 15.11 -12.96
C THR A 153 15.56 14.06 -13.02
N LEU A 154 15.86 13.59 -14.23
CA LEU A 154 16.91 12.63 -14.53
C LEU A 154 18.06 13.32 -15.24
N SER A 155 19.28 12.88 -14.96
CA SER A 155 20.49 13.32 -15.66
C SER A 155 21.57 12.25 -15.59
N LEU A 156 22.41 12.21 -16.61
CA LEU A 156 23.70 11.54 -16.59
C LEU A 156 24.80 12.58 -16.36
N SER A 157 25.92 12.15 -15.77
CA SER A 157 27.17 12.93 -15.74
C SER A 157 27.51 13.48 -17.13
N SER A 158 28.00 14.72 -17.21
CA SER A 158 28.48 15.33 -18.47
C SER A 158 29.60 14.52 -19.11
N SER A 159 30.40 13.82 -18.31
CA SER A 159 31.49 12.98 -18.80
C SER A 159 30.99 11.61 -19.28
N CYS A 160 29.69 11.29 -19.19
CA CYS A 160 29.16 9.98 -19.59
C CYS A 160 29.34 9.72 -21.10
N ILE A 161 30.07 8.66 -21.43
CA ILE A 161 30.39 8.27 -22.80
C ILE A 161 29.52 7.13 -23.34
N LEU A 162 28.64 6.54 -22.52
CA LEU A 162 27.80 5.44 -22.94
C LEU A 162 26.69 5.92 -23.89
N SER A 163 26.76 5.49 -25.16
CA SER A 163 25.64 5.61 -26.09
C SER A 163 24.79 4.34 -26.08
N ARG A 164 23.52 4.47 -25.69
CA ARG A 164 22.59 3.35 -25.49
C ARG A 164 21.19 3.71 -25.97
N TYR A 165 20.42 2.70 -26.34
CA TYR A 165 18.97 2.79 -26.50
C TYR A 165 18.31 2.27 -25.23
N ILE A 166 17.76 3.18 -24.43
CA ILE A 166 17.13 2.86 -23.15
C ILE A 166 15.61 2.92 -23.34
N PRO A 167 14.87 1.81 -23.24
CA PRO A 167 13.43 1.86 -23.30
C PRO A 167 12.90 2.60 -22.08
N CYS A 168 11.94 3.49 -22.27
CA CYS A 168 11.29 4.24 -21.20
C CYS A 168 9.77 4.11 -21.34
N THR A 169 9.11 3.72 -20.27
CA THR A 169 7.66 3.70 -20.17
C THR A 169 7.21 4.74 -19.17
N ILE A 170 6.32 5.63 -19.58
CA ILE A 170 5.63 6.58 -18.70
C ILE A 170 4.22 6.07 -18.44
N PHE A 171 3.78 6.11 -17.19
CA PHE A 171 2.47 5.67 -16.75
C PHE A 171 1.72 6.81 -16.04
N ASP A 172 0.60 7.21 -16.62
CA ASP A 172 -0.42 8.03 -15.97
C ASP A 172 -1.40 7.11 -15.23
N LYS A 173 -1.30 7.09 -13.90
CA LYS A 173 -2.18 6.28 -13.03
C LYS A 173 -3.62 6.79 -13.01
N GLU A 174 -3.84 8.09 -13.15
CA GLU A 174 -5.19 8.69 -13.08
C GLU A 174 -6.01 8.30 -14.32
N LYS A 175 -5.38 8.31 -15.49
CA LYS A 175 -6.02 7.92 -16.76
C LYS A 175 -5.84 6.44 -17.11
N ASN A 176 -4.99 5.73 -16.39
CA ASN A 176 -4.55 4.37 -16.71
C ASN A 176 -3.94 4.24 -18.12
N LEU A 177 -3.10 5.20 -18.52
CA LEU A 177 -2.47 5.27 -19.84
C LEU A 177 -0.95 5.07 -19.77
N LYS A 178 -0.40 4.29 -20.70
CA LYS A 178 1.04 4.02 -20.79
C LYS A 178 1.61 4.49 -22.11
N TYR A 179 2.61 5.35 -22.05
CA TYR A 179 3.41 5.77 -23.20
C TYR A 179 4.73 5.03 -23.15
N ARG A 180 5.23 4.55 -24.30
CA ARG A 180 6.54 3.90 -24.39
C ARG A 180 7.35 4.50 -25.54
N PHE A 181 8.59 4.85 -25.24
CA PHE A 181 9.53 5.46 -26.18
C PHE A 181 10.96 5.06 -25.84
N ILE A 182 11.91 5.40 -26.71
CA ILE A 182 13.32 5.09 -26.54
C ILE A 182 14.09 6.36 -26.19
N ILE A 183 14.92 6.32 -25.16
CA ILE A 183 15.90 7.36 -24.90
C ILE A 183 17.21 6.92 -25.55
N ARG A 184 17.70 7.68 -26.53
CA ARG A 184 19.04 7.49 -27.10
C ARG A 184 20.02 8.39 -26.38
N THR A 185 20.91 7.82 -25.58
CA THR A 185 21.95 8.59 -24.89
C THR A 185 23.11 8.87 -25.84
N LEU A 186 23.65 10.08 -25.77
CA LEU A 186 24.76 10.56 -26.59
C LEU A 186 25.79 11.26 -25.67
N PRO A 187 27.10 11.06 -25.89
CA PRO A 187 28.13 11.79 -25.14
C PRO A 187 28.05 13.31 -25.38
N GLN A 188 28.54 14.09 -24.42
CA GLN A 188 28.63 15.54 -24.57
C GLN A 188 29.94 15.92 -25.27
N ASN A 189 29.84 16.47 -26.48
CA ASN A 189 30.95 17.02 -27.28
C ASN A 189 32.19 16.12 -27.44
N ALA A 190 32.27 15.41 -28.56
CA ALA A 190 33.52 14.84 -29.05
C ALA A 190 34.27 15.86 -29.92
N GLY A 191 35.58 16.04 -29.71
CA GLY A 191 36.41 16.73 -30.69
C GLY A 191 36.43 15.97 -32.01
N ILE A 192 36.27 16.67 -33.14
CA ILE A 192 36.40 16.06 -34.48
C ILE A 192 37.87 15.78 -34.75
N PHE A 193 38.16 14.57 -35.22
CA PHE A 193 39.50 14.07 -35.40
C PHE A 193 40.06 14.24 -36.82
N SER A 194 41.38 14.45 -36.89
CA SER A 194 42.23 14.06 -38.02
C SER A 194 43.38 13.22 -37.48
N HIS A 195 43.51 11.95 -37.92
CA HIS A 195 44.68 11.13 -37.61
C HIS A 195 45.94 11.89 -38.03
N ARG A 196 46.95 11.94 -37.14
CA ARG A 196 48.26 12.40 -37.54
C ARG A 196 48.90 11.29 -38.36
N ASP A 197 49.16 11.59 -39.63
CA ASP A 197 49.85 10.65 -40.52
C ASP A 197 51.31 10.51 -40.04
N VAL A 198 51.68 9.29 -39.65
CA VAL A 198 53.01 8.95 -39.17
C VAL A 198 53.46 7.62 -39.81
N PRO A 199 54.73 7.49 -40.21
CA PRO A 199 55.23 6.29 -40.89
C PRO A 199 55.52 5.10 -39.95
N PHE A 200 54.88 5.07 -38.78
CA PHE A 200 55.01 4.02 -37.76
C PHE A 200 53.69 3.80 -37.01
N LYS A 201 53.58 2.68 -36.30
CA LYS A 201 52.47 2.34 -35.40
C LYS A 201 53.01 1.95 -34.04
N ILE A 202 52.20 2.14 -33.01
CA ILE A 202 52.46 1.65 -31.65
C ILE A 202 51.43 0.59 -31.33
N THR A 203 51.86 -0.64 -31.02
CA THR A 203 50.95 -1.80 -30.96
C THR A 203 50.60 -2.26 -29.54
N ASP A 204 51.48 -2.07 -28.56
CA ASP A 204 51.27 -2.54 -27.18
C ASP A 204 51.85 -1.61 -26.10
N TRP A 205 51.76 -0.29 -26.33
CA TRP A 205 52.40 0.77 -25.53
C TRP A 205 53.92 0.89 -25.70
N GLU A 206 54.62 -0.23 -25.86
CA GLU A 206 56.08 -0.31 -25.78
C GLU A 206 56.73 -0.70 -27.10
N THR A 207 55.96 -1.19 -28.09
CA THR A 207 56.48 -1.63 -29.39
C THR A 207 56.13 -0.62 -30.48
N ILE A 208 57.16 -0.15 -31.19
CA ILE A 208 57.05 0.67 -32.40
C ILE A 208 57.28 -0.23 -33.62
N ASP A 209 56.29 -0.24 -34.51
CA ASP A 209 56.33 -0.90 -35.81
C ASP A 209 56.49 0.15 -36.91
N PHE A 210 57.61 0.12 -37.64
CA PHE A 210 57.82 1.01 -38.79
C PHE A 210 57.12 0.43 -40.02
N ILE A 211 56.23 1.20 -40.62
CA ILE A 211 55.31 0.69 -41.66
C ILE A 211 55.61 1.23 -43.06
N ASP A 212 56.51 2.21 -43.18
CA ASP A 212 56.88 2.82 -44.46
C ASP A 212 58.39 2.67 -44.73
N ASN A 213 58.71 1.93 -45.79
CA ASN A 213 60.07 1.62 -46.21
C ASN A 213 60.76 2.72 -47.02
N SER A 214 60.06 3.83 -47.31
CA SER A 214 60.63 5.00 -47.99
C SER A 214 61.37 5.95 -47.05
N TYR A 215 61.33 5.69 -45.74
CA TYR A 215 61.97 6.51 -44.71
C TYR A 215 63.11 5.77 -44.00
N ILE A 216 64.04 6.56 -43.46
CA ILE A 216 64.99 6.13 -42.41
C ILE A 216 64.59 6.75 -41.08
N PHE A 217 64.86 6.04 -40.00
CA PHE A 217 64.38 6.37 -38.66
C PHE A 217 65.55 6.51 -37.69
N LYS A 218 65.35 7.36 -36.68
CA LYS A 218 66.16 7.34 -35.46
C LYS A 218 65.26 7.56 -34.24
N ILE A 219 65.64 6.94 -33.13
CA ILE A 219 65.02 7.17 -31.83
C ILE A 219 66.06 7.90 -30.96
N ASP A 220 65.68 9.03 -30.39
CA ASP A 220 66.53 9.88 -29.56
C ASP A 220 67.86 10.28 -30.24
N SER A 221 68.99 9.81 -29.69
CA SER A 221 70.35 10.12 -30.15
C SER A 221 70.99 8.97 -30.95
N GLU A 222 70.20 7.99 -31.37
CA GLU A 222 70.68 6.89 -32.21
C GLU A 222 71.08 7.37 -33.62
N TYR A 223 71.87 6.53 -34.30
CA TYR A 223 72.16 6.72 -35.72
C TYR A 223 70.94 6.38 -36.59
N TRP A 224 70.81 7.07 -37.72
CA TRP A 224 69.80 6.78 -38.73
C TRP A 224 69.90 5.33 -39.23
N GLY A 225 68.77 4.63 -39.24
CA GLY A 225 68.67 3.25 -39.71
C GLY A 225 67.46 3.03 -40.62
N LEU A 226 67.53 1.97 -41.43
CA LEU A 226 66.38 1.47 -42.18
C LEU A 226 65.30 0.97 -41.20
N PRO A 227 64.03 0.93 -41.64
CA PRO A 227 62.95 0.32 -40.86
C PRO A 227 63.33 -1.11 -40.52
N SER A 228 63.58 -1.34 -39.22
CA SER A 228 63.96 -2.63 -38.66
C SER A 228 62.73 -3.40 -38.20
N GLU A 229 62.94 -4.65 -37.79
CA GLU A 229 61.98 -5.41 -36.97
C GLU A 229 61.41 -4.55 -35.81
N PRO A 230 60.20 -4.89 -35.31
CA PRO A 230 59.52 -4.16 -34.24
C PRO A 230 60.46 -3.77 -33.08
N ARG A 231 60.46 -2.49 -32.70
CA ARG A 231 61.38 -1.98 -31.65
C ARG A 231 60.66 -1.77 -30.34
N LYS A 232 61.22 -2.35 -29.27
CA LYS A 232 60.78 -2.09 -27.89
C LYS A 232 61.45 -0.84 -27.32
N ILE A 233 60.66 -0.03 -26.61
CA ILE A 233 61.08 1.22 -25.98
C ILE A 233 60.64 1.30 -24.52
N ASP A 234 61.41 2.00 -23.69
CA ASP A 234 61.13 2.20 -22.28
C ASP A 234 60.21 3.41 -22.06
N ARG A 235 58.93 3.16 -21.82
CA ARG A 235 57.95 4.24 -21.63
C ARG A 235 57.99 4.93 -20.27
N THR A 236 59.05 4.79 -19.46
CA THR A 236 59.22 5.58 -18.23
C THR A 236 59.68 7.02 -18.48
N VAL A 237 60.23 7.30 -19.67
CA VAL A 237 60.67 8.63 -20.11
C VAL A 237 60.09 8.96 -21.49
N SER A 238 60.23 10.22 -21.90
CA SER A 238 59.86 10.64 -23.26
C SER A 238 60.92 10.20 -24.26
N HIS A 239 60.49 9.83 -25.47
CA HIS A 239 61.36 9.52 -26.60
C HIS A 239 61.06 10.44 -27.79
N MET A 240 62.04 10.71 -28.64
CA MET A 240 61.85 11.43 -29.89
C MET A 240 62.06 10.49 -31.07
N ILE A 241 60.99 10.20 -31.81
CA ILE A 241 61.04 9.42 -33.05
C ILE A 241 61.18 10.40 -34.19
N SER A 242 62.28 10.35 -34.93
CA SER A 242 62.51 11.20 -36.10
C SER A 242 62.58 10.36 -37.38
N TRP A 243 62.06 10.89 -38.49
CA TRP A 243 62.13 10.26 -39.80
C TRP A 243 62.48 11.26 -40.90
N GLN A 244 63.09 10.77 -41.97
CA GLN A 244 63.37 11.51 -43.20
C GLN A 244 63.46 10.54 -44.39
N SER A 245 63.43 11.06 -45.62
CA SER A 245 63.56 10.26 -46.84
C SER A 245 64.80 9.35 -46.80
N ILE A 246 64.65 8.13 -47.33
CA ILE A 246 65.74 7.14 -47.46
C ILE A 246 66.93 7.66 -48.29
N ASP A 247 66.69 8.60 -49.21
CA ASP A 247 67.72 9.34 -49.92
C ASP A 247 68.36 10.38 -48.98
N TYR A 248 69.18 9.90 -48.05
CA TYR A 248 69.79 10.73 -46.99
C TYR A 248 70.57 11.93 -47.58
N ASP A 249 70.08 13.13 -47.30
CA ASP A 249 70.72 14.42 -47.56
C ASP A 249 70.62 15.26 -46.28
N ALA A 250 71.71 15.94 -45.89
CA ALA A 250 71.74 16.81 -44.72
C ALA A 250 70.75 18.00 -44.80
N SER A 251 70.23 18.29 -45.99
CA SER A 251 69.22 19.32 -46.27
C SER A 251 67.77 18.80 -46.26
N ASN A 252 67.55 17.50 -46.10
CA ASN A 252 66.20 16.93 -46.05
C ASN A 252 65.44 17.45 -44.82
N PRO A 253 64.13 17.76 -44.95
CA PRO A 253 63.29 18.04 -43.80
C PRO A 253 63.24 16.79 -42.90
N ILE A 254 63.44 17.01 -41.60
CA ILE A 254 63.30 15.98 -40.57
C ILE A 254 61.96 16.20 -39.88
N ASP A 255 61.08 15.22 -40.02
CA ASP A 255 59.86 15.16 -39.24
C ASP A 255 60.11 14.39 -37.94
N PHE A 256 59.33 14.70 -36.91
CA PHE A 256 59.45 14.03 -35.63
C PHE A 256 58.13 13.94 -34.87
N PHE A 257 58.08 12.95 -33.98
CA PHE A 257 57.02 12.74 -33.02
C PHE A 257 57.66 12.60 -31.63
N VAL A 258 57.23 13.43 -30.68
CA VAL A 258 57.60 13.26 -29.28
C VAL A 258 56.66 12.24 -28.69
N LEU A 259 57.21 11.11 -28.30
CA LEU A 259 56.49 10.05 -27.64
C LEU A 259 56.57 10.25 -26.11
N PRO A 260 55.50 10.68 -25.44
CA PRO A 260 55.54 10.91 -24.00
C PRO A 260 55.65 9.61 -23.18
N PRO A 261 56.02 9.70 -21.89
CA PRO A 261 56.00 8.55 -20.98
C PRO A 261 54.60 7.97 -20.90
N LYS A 262 54.48 6.66 -20.65
CA LYS A 262 53.18 5.98 -20.55
C LYS A 262 52.33 6.65 -19.46
N PRO A 263 51.06 7.01 -19.76
CA PRO A 263 50.21 7.66 -18.77
C PRO A 263 49.66 6.64 -17.78
N GLU A 264 49.17 7.14 -16.65
CA GLU A 264 48.34 6.37 -15.72
C GLU A 264 46.86 6.71 -15.95
N ILE A 265 45.97 5.71 -15.92
CA ILE A 265 44.52 5.91 -15.97
C ILE A 265 43.99 5.86 -14.54
N ILE A 266 43.40 6.96 -14.07
CA ILE A 266 42.84 7.08 -12.72
C ILE A 266 41.34 6.83 -12.79
N GLU A 267 40.84 5.89 -11.97
CA GLU A 267 39.42 5.66 -11.76
C GLU A 267 38.91 6.42 -10.52
N THR A 268 37.89 7.25 -10.71
CA THR A 268 37.21 7.98 -9.63
C THR A 268 35.75 7.54 -9.53
N LYS A 269 35.34 7.01 -8.38
CA LYS A 269 33.93 6.68 -8.08
C LYS A 269 33.28 7.82 -7.32
N HIS A 270 32.14 8.31 -7.82
CA HIS A 270 31.39 9.38 -7.20
C HIS A 270 30.29 8.85 -6.27
N GLU A 271 29.72 9.75 -5.46
CA GLU A 271 28.67 9.38 -4.49
C GLU A 271 27.40 8.85 -5.17
N ASP A 272 27.11 9.35 -6.37
CA ASP A 272 25.98 8.96 -7.21
C ASP A 272 26.23 7.65 -8.00
N ASP A 273 27.30 6.92 -7.68
CA ASP A 273 27.76 5.68 -8.31
C ASP A 273 28.21 5.83 -9.77
N SER A 274 28.31 7.06 -10.29
CA SER A 274 29.01 7.29 -11.55
C SER A 274 30.51 7.07 -11.39
N VAL A 275 31.15 6.59 -12.46
CA VAL A 275 32.59 6.34 -12.49
C VAL A 275 33.21 7.18 -13.58
N ILE A 276 34.25 7.96 -13.26
CA ILE A 276 34.97 8.79 -14.22
C ILE A 276 36.42 8.31 -14.29
N TYR A 277 36.89 8.09 -15.51
CA TYR A 277 38.27 7.78 -15.84
C TYR A 277 38.96 9.04 -16.36
N THR A 278 40.14 9.34 -15.83
CA THR A 278 40.98 10.48 -16.25
C THR A 278 42.40 10.00 -16.56
N ILE A 279 43.12 10.73 -17.42
CA ILE A 279 44.53 10.46 -17.72
C ILE A 279 45.40 11.30 -16.79
N ALA A 280 46.29 10.65 -16.03
CA ALA A 280 47.41 11.28 -15.37
C ALA A 280 48.67 11.10 -16.24
N GLY A 281 49.06 12.17 -16.93
CA GLY A 281 50.19 12.16 -17.85
C GLY A 281 50.38 13.51 -18.53
N ASP A 282 51.08 13.48 -19.66
CA ASP A 282 51.27 14.65 -20.51
C ASP A 282 49.93 15.19 -21.06
N SER A 283 49.84 16.51 -21.26
CA SER A 283 48.62 17.16 -21.75
C SER A 283 48.24 16.83 -23.20
N SER A 284 49.15 16.21 -23.96
CA SER A 284 48.89 15.72 -25.32
C SER A 284 47.97 14.48 -25.34
N TYR A 285 47.77 13.82 -24.19
CA TYR A 285 46.97 12.60 -24.14
C TYR A 285 45.48 12.87 -24.23
N ALA A 286 44.78 12.01 -24.97
CA ALA A 286 43.33 11.98 -25.06
C ALA A 286 42.81 10.54 -25.14
N MET A 287 41.58 10.34 -24.71
CA MET A 287 40.86 9.07 -24.76
C MET A 287 39.96 8.99 -25.98
N SER A 288 39.82 7.82 -26.57
CA SER A 288 38.80 7.54 -27.57
C SER A 288 38.17 6.18 -27.31
N ILE A 289 36.90 6.02 -27.67
CA ILE A 289 36.18 4.76 -27.50
C ILE A 289 36.12 4.08 -28.86
N LEU A 290 36.48 2.79 -28.88
CA LEU A 290 36.43 2.00 -30.10
C LEU A 290 34.98 1.84 -30.54
N ASN A 291 34.65 2.37 -31.72
CA ASN A 291 33.41 2.05 -32.39
C ASN A 291 33.51 0.60 -32.89
N GLN A 292 32.77 -0.33 -32.28
CA GLN A 292 32.85 -1.75 -32.62
C GLN A 292 32.29 -2.07 -34.00
N GLU A 293 31.35 -1.28 -34.53
CA GLU A 293 30.77 -1.50 -35.86
C GLU A 293 31.74 -1.10 -36.98
N LYS A 294 32.50 -0.03 -36.76
CA LYS A 294 33.47 0.50 -37.72
C LYS A 294 34.90 0.02 -37.47
N GLU A 295 35.14 -0.63 -36.34
CA GLU A 295 36.47 -0.96 -35.82
C GLU A 295 37.44 0.25 -35.75
N GLU A 296 36.90 1.43 -35.46
CA GLU A 296 37.63 2.70 -35.52
C GLU A 296 37.44 3.58 -34.28
N TYR A 297 38.45 4.38 -33.96
CA TYR A 297 38.42 5.43 -32.95
C TYR A 297 38.08 6.77 -33.61
N THR A 298 36.97 7.38 -33.21
CA THR A 298 36.41 8.54 -33.93
C THR A 298 36.23 9.80 -33.08
N GLU A 299 36.08 9.64 -31.77
CA GLU A 299 35.73 10.71 -30.85
C GLU A 299 36.76 10.82 -29.72
N PHE A 300 37.23 12.03 -29.41
CA PHE A 300 38.22 12.27 -28.36
C PHE A 300 37.64 12.94 -27.12
N PHE A 301 38.04 12.43 -25.96
CA PHE A 301 37.60 12.86 -24.64
C PHE A 301 38.80 13.08 -23.71
N THR A 302 38.72 14.10 -22.87
CA THR A 302 39.68 14.30 -21.76
C THR A 302 39.33 13.42 -20.55
N GLU A 303 38.06 13.03 -20.43
CA GLU A 303 37.53 12.18 -19.38
C GLU A 303 36.53 11.19 -19.98
N ALA A 304 36.51 9.97 -19.47
CA ALA A 304 35.55 8.95 -19.87
C ALA A 304 34.70 8.55 -18.67
N GLY A 305 33.41 8.87 -18.70
CA GLY A 305 32.46 8.57 -17.63
C GLY A 305 31.53 7.41 -17.97
N VAL A 306 31.22 6.58 -16.97
CA VAL A 306 30.17 5.57 -17.04
C VAL A 306 29.09 5.99 -16.06
N ASP A 307 27.87 6.15 -16.57
CA ASP A 307 26.73 6.57 -15.75
C ASP A 307 25.39 6.07 -16.31
N VAL A 308 24.37 5.97 -15.46
CA VAL A 308 22.99 5.61 -15.80
C VAL A 308 21.97 6.46 -15.08
N PHE A 309 20.77 6.56 -15.64
CA PHE A 309 19.67 7.26 -14.99
C PHE A 309 19.23 6.55 -13.70
N TYR A 310 18.71 7.32 -12.74
CA TYR A 310 18.05 6.73 -11.57
C TYR A 310 16.88 5.83 -12.01
N GLY A 311 16.90 4.56 -11.60
CA GLY A 311 15.99 3.52 -12.07
C GLY A 311 16.58 2.54 -13.08
N ASP A 312 17.76 2.82 -13.64
CA ASP A 312 18.45 1.99 -14.62
C ASP A 312 19.61 1.18 -13.99
N ARG A 313 20.05 0.15 -14.71
CA ARG A 313 21.25 -0.64 -14.40
C ARG A 313 21.96 -1.02 -15.69
N VAL A 314 23.29 -0.96 -15.67
CA VAL A 314 24.12 -1.43 -16.77
C VAL A 314 25.38 -2.10 -16.24
N SER A 315 25.80 -3.16 -16.89
CA SER A 315 27.12 -3.74 -16.69
C SER A 315 27.73 -4.17 -18.02
N GLY A 316 29.05 -4.16 -18.10
CA GLY A 316 29.73 -4.50 -19.34
C GLY A 316 31.23 -4.20 -19.30
N LYS A 317 31.81 -4.19 -20.51
CA LYS A 317 33.21 -3.83 -20.73
C LYS A 317 33.36 -3.01 -22.00
N PHE A 318 34.28 -2.07 -22.02
CA PHE A 318 34.70 -1.36 -23.23
C PHE A 318 36.20 -1.07 -23.18
N SER A 319 36.80 -0.85 -24.34
CA SER A 319 38.22 -0.49 -24.46
C SER A 319 38.34 1.01 -24.73
N ILE A 320 39.10 1.70 -23.89
CA ILE A 320 39.52 3.08 -24.12
C ILE A 320 40.83 3.02 -24.91
N GLY A 321 40.84 3.54 -26.13
CA GLY A 321 42.07 3.83 -26.87
C GLY A 321 42.69 5.13 -26.36
N ILE A 322 44.00 5.12 -26.18
CA ILE A 322 44.75 6.28 -25.71
C ILE A 322 45.62 6.79 -26.85
N PHE A 323 45.59 8.09 -27.07
CA PHE A 323 46.31 8.76 -28.13
C PHE A 323 47.10 9.92 -27.54
N SER A 324 48.27 10.20 -28.09
CA SER A 324 49.05 11.41 -27.81
C SER A 324 49.26 12.13 -29.13
N ASP A 325 48.94 13.43 -29.20
CA ASP A 325 49.02 14.23 -30.42
C ASP A 325 48.43 13.52 -31.65
N SER A 326 47.27 12.88 -31.46
CA SER A 326 46.53 12.15 -32.49
C SER A 326 47.19 10.85 -33.02
N VAL A 327 48.24 10.34 -32.36
CA VAL A 327 48.87 9.05 -32.65
C VAL A 327 48.46 8.02 -31.59
N TYR A 328 47.95 6.87 -32.01
CA TYR A 328 47.54 5.79 -31.12
C TYR A 328 48.72 5.25 -30.31
N GLN A 329 48.48 4.99 -29.01
CA GLN A 329 49.50 4.58 -28.05
C GLN A 329 49.24 3.17 -27.50
N GLY A 330 47.97 2.84 -27.30
CA GLY A 330 47.54 1.58 -26.71
C GLY A 330 46.13 1.70 -26.16
N ASN A 331 45.59 0.62 -25.60
CA ASN A 331 44.26 0.59 -25.04
C ASN A 331 44.26 0.21 -23.55
N TYR A 332 43.18 0.61 -22.88
CA TYR A 332 42.85 0.28 -21.50
C TYR A 332 41.46 -0.38 -21.47
N LEU A 333 41.36 -1.60 -20.94
CA LEU A 333 40.10 -2.32 -20.83
C LEU A 333 39.38 -1.92 -19.53
N VAL A 334 38.18 -1.36 -19.67
CA VAL A 334 37.31 -0.99 -18.56
C VAL A 334 36.25 -2.07 -18.36
N GLN A 335 35.97 -2.41 -17.10
CA GLN A 335 34.81 -3.20 -16.68
C GLN A 335 33.97 -2.37 -15.72
N TYR A 336 32.65 -2.38 -15.91
CA TYR A 336 31.71 -1.57 -15.11
C TYR A 336 30.45 -2.35 -14.74
N ASP A 337 29.88 -2.05 -13.58
CA ASP A 337 28.53 -2.46 -13.13
C ASP A 337 27.96 -1.31 -12.30
N ILE A 338 27.05 -0.54 -12.88
CA ILE A 338 26.37 0.57 -12.24
C ILE A 338 24.90 0.21 -12.08
N ASN A 339 24.41 0.28 -10.85
CA ASN A 339 23.03 -0.02 -10.51
C ASN A 339 22.43 1.11 -9.69
N LYS A 340 21.65 1.99 -10.34
CA LYS A 340 20.90 3.07 -9.66
C LYS A 340 19.43 2.72 -9.50
N ARG A 341 19.10 1.43 -9.53
CA ARG A 341 17.73 0.97 -9.47
C ARG A 341 17.27 0.76 -8.02
N PRO A 342 16.14 1.38 -7.62
CA PRO A 342 15.57 1.11 -6.31
C PRO A 342 15.02 -0.32 -6.22
N PRO A 343 15.08 -0.95 -5.03
CA PRO A 343 14.38 -2.20 -4.79
C PRO A 343 12.86 -2.01 -4.91
N SER A 344 12.13 -3.12 -5.04
CA SER A 344 10.66 -3.12 -4.98
C SER A 344 10.15 -2.56 -3.64
N THR A 345 9.02 -1.84 -3.68
CA THR A 345 8.36 -1.36 -2.46
C THR A 345 7.92 -2.53 -1.58
N PRO A 346 7.97 -2.41 -0.25
CA PRO A 346 7.47 -3.45 0.64
C PRO A 346 5.99 -3.80 0.38
N ASP A 347 5.66 -5.08 0.47
CA ASP A 347 4.28 -5.58 0.45
C ASP A 347 3.67 -5.46 1.86
N ILE A 348 2.52 -4.79 1.97
CA ILE A 348 1.79 -4.61 3.23
C ILE A 348 0.51 -5.46 3.19
N LYS A 349 0.37 -6.38 4.14
CA LYS A 349 -0.84 -7.18 4.35
C LYS A 349 -1.42 -6.92 5.74
N SER A 350 -2.73 -6.77 5.81
CA SER A 350 -3.48 -6.54 7.04
C SER A 350 -4.65 -7.52 7.12
N ASN A 351 -5.11 -7.85 8.33
CA ASN A 351 -6.39 -8.54 8.54
C ASN A 351 -7.60 -7.60 8.60
N ALA A 352 -7.39 -6.28 8.50
CA ALA A 352 -8.48 -5.32 8.38
C ALA A 352 -8.89 -5.20 6.90
N ASP A 353 -10.20 -5.36 6.65
CA ASP A 353 -10.77 -5.27 5.30
C ASP A 353 -10.93 -3.82 4.80
N SER A 354 -10.79 -2.84 5.71
CA SER A 354 -10.94 -1.43 5.40
C SER A 354 -10.07 -0.55 6.31
N PHE A 355 -10.15 0.76 6.11
CA PHE A 355 -9.56 1.77 7.00
C PHE A 355 -10.05 1.67 8.45
N TYR A 356 -11.16 0.97 8.69
CA TYR A 356 -11.78 0.83 9.98
C TYR A 356 -11.87 -0.64 10.41
N SER A 357 -11.59 -0.91 11.69
CA SER A 357 -11.61 -2.26 12.25
C SER A 357 -12.35 -2.35 13.59
N ARG A 358 -13.19 -3.38 13.70
CA ARG A 358 -13.88 -3.80 14.93
C ARG A 358 -13.06 -4.75 15.79
N ASP A 359 -11.93 -5.21 15.28
CA ASP A 359 -11.06 -6.20 15.90
C ASP A 359 -9.61 -5.69 15.98
N ASP A 360 -8.79 -6.39 16.75
CA ASP A 360 -7.35 -6.16 16.79
C ASP A 360 -6.77 -6.33 15.37
N VAL A 361 -5.83 -5.46 15.00
CA VAL A 361 -5.27 -5.41 13.64
C VAL A 361 -3.84 -5.91 13.66
N THR A 362 -3.57 -6.96 12.89
CA THR A 362 -2.23 -7.46 12.61
C THR A 362 -1.80 -7.00 11.23
N VAL A 363 -0.75 -6.19 11.18
CA VAL A 363 -0.09 -5.76 9.94
C VAL A 363 1.19 -6.56 9.76
N LYS A 364 1.42 -7.03 8.53
CA LYS A 364 2.64 -7.70 8.09
C LYS A 364 3.22 -6.92 6.92
N VAL A 365 4.47 -6.52 7.03
CA VAL A 365 5.22 -5.82 5.99
C VAL A 365 6.38 -6.70 5.56
N LYS A 366 6.56 -6.88 4.25
CA LYS A 366 7.62 -7.73 3.71
C LYS A 366 8.35 -7.05 2.55
N ALA A 367 9.67 -6.94 2.64
CA ALA A 367 10.54 -6.58 1.53
C ALA A 367 10.88 -7.83 0.70
N GLU A 368 11.25 -7.61 -0.56
CA GLU A 368 11.83 -8.66 -1.40
C GLU A 368 13.14 -9.19 -0.80
N GLN A 369 13.39 -10.49 -0.97
CA GLN A 369 14.52 -11.18 -0.35
C GLN A 369 15.86 -10.54 -0.75
N GLY A 370 16.72 -10.28 0.24
CA GLY A 370 18.02 -9.64 0.04
C GLY A 370 18.01 -8.12 0.21
N ASN A 371 16.84 -7.49 0.31
CA ASN A 371 16.71 -6.06 0.60
C ASN A 371 16.49 -5.81 2.09
N GLU A 372 16.96 -4.65 2.56
CA GLU A 372 16.76 -4.18 3.92
C GLU A 372 15.38 -3.52 4.05
N LEU A 373 14.64 -3.84 5.10
CA LEU A 373 13.33 -3.24 5.38
C LEU A 373 13.46 -2.17 6.46
N TYR A 374 12.90 -0.99 6.21
CA TYR A 374 12.81 0.11 7.17
C TYR A 374 11.35 0.45 7.45
N ILE A 375 11.00 0.60 8.73
CA ILE A 375 9.64 0.85 9.20
C ILE A 375 9.61 2.08 10.10
N ALA A 376 8.63 2.94 9.90
CA ALA A 376 8.24 4.00 10.80
C ALA A 376 6.80 3.76 11.27
N LEU A 377 6.52 4.06 12.54
CA LEU A 377 5.21 3.89 13.16
C LEU A 377 4.79 5.21 13.80
N SER A 378 3.50 5.55 13.74
CA SER A 378 2.97 6.61 14.59
C SER A 378 2.84 6.13 16.02
N GLU A 379 2.87 7.06 16.97
CA GLU A 379 2.29 6.80 18.29
C GLU A 379 0.78 6.56 18.17
N PRO A 380 0.16 5.78 19.08
CA PRO A 380 -1.28 5.55 19.06
C PRO A 380 -2.03 6.86 19.28
N TYR A 381 -2.75 7.32 18.26
CA TYR A 381 -3.54 8.54 18.36
C TYR A 381 -4.94 8.24 18.85
N LYS A 382 -5.27 8.69 20.07
CA LYS A 382 -6.61 8.51 20.66
C LYS A 382 -7.56 9.54 20.06
N ILE A 383 -8.68 9.08 19.54
CA ILE A 383 -9.73 9.95 19.01
C ILE A 383 -10.68 10.30 20.15
N GLU A 384 -10.74 11.58 20.52
CA GLU A 384 -11.62 12.06 21.60
C GLU A 384 -13.01 12.44 21.10
N ASP A 385 -13.10 13.10 19.93
CA ASP A 385 -14.38 13.42 19.29
C ASP A 385 -14.65 12.51 18.08
N ILE A 386 -15.53 11.55 18.34
CA ILE A 386 -15.94 10.49 17.43
C ILE A 386 -16.87 11.04 16.32
N THR A 387 -17.54 12.17 16.56
CA THR A 387 -18.57 12.71 15.64
C THR A 387 -17.99 13.49 14.45
N THR A 388 -16.78 14.01 14.58
CA THR A 388 -16.12 14.87 13.57
C THR A 388 -14.88 14.24 12.92
N THR A 389 -14.26 13.25 13.56
CA THR A 389 -12.90 12.76 13.20
C THR A 389 -12.90 11.40 12.46
N TYR A 390 -14.07 10.82 12.17
CA TYR A 390 -14.17 9.43 11.69
C TYR A 390 -13.95 9.20 10.20
N ASN A 391 -13.79 10.26 9.41
CA ASN A 391 -13.61 10.13 7.97
C ASN A 391 -12.11 9.95 7.63
N SER A 392 -11.79 8.93 6.84
CA SER A 392 -10.44 8.66 6.29
C SER A 392 -9.82 9.84 5.51
N GLN A 393 -10.66 10.80 5.09
CA GLN A 393 -10.27 12.01 4.38
C GLN A 393 -9.97 13.19 5.30
N THR A 394 -10.18 13.08 6.62
CA THR A 394 -9.87 14.17 7.54
C THR A 394 -8.39 14.54 7.43
N GLN A 395 -8.12 15.80 7.10
CA GLN A 395 -6.76 16.33 7.03
C GLN A 395 -6.02 16.15 8.35
N LEU A 396 -6.76 16.17 9.47
CA LEU A 396 -6.23 15.91 10.81
C LEU A 396 -5.52 14.54 10.91
N LEU A 397 -6.16 13.46 10.46
CA LEU A 397 -5.58 12.11 10.55
C LEU A 397 -4.43 11.91 9.56
N LYS A 398 -4.52 12.52 8.38
CA LYS A 398 -3.45 12.48 7.35
C LYS A 398 -2.15 13.14 7.82
N ASN A 399 -2.27 14.18 8.65
CA ASN A 399 -1.14 14.95 9.18
C ASN A 399 -0.55 14.37 10.47
N ILE A 400 -1.03 13.23 10.97
CA ILE A 400 -0.44 12.59 12.14
C ILE A 400 1.01 12.22 11.83
N GLU A 401 1.92 12.75 12.65
CA GLU A 401 3.35 12.53 12.52
C GLU A 401 3.67 11.03 12.66
N ILE A 402 4.54 10.57 11.77
CA ILE A 402 5.12 9.25 11.86
C ILE A 402 6.49 9.36 12.53
N GLY A 403 6.84 8.37 13.36
CA GLY A 403 8.14 8.34 14.01
C GLY A 403 9.30 8.11 13.04
N GLU A 404 10.50 8.03 13.58
CA GLU A 404 11.70 7.76 12.79
C GLU A 404 11.69 6.37 12.14
N PHE A 405 12.22 6.27 10.92
CA PHE A 405 12.43 5.01 10.24
C PHE A 405 13.53 4.19 10.93
N LYS A 406 13.18 2.96 11.31
CA LYS A 406 14.10 2.00 11.94
C LYS A 406 14.23 0.76 11.07
N LYS A 407 15.46 0.26 10.94
CA LYS A 407 15.75 -0.99 10.23
C LYS A 407 15.13 -2.18 10.95
N ALA A 408 14.33 -2.97 10.25
CA ALA A 408 13.78 -4.22 10.75
C ALA A 408 14.89 -5.29 10.87
N LYS A 409 14.74 -6.23 11.81
CA LYS A 409 15.72 -7.30 12.05
C LYS A 409 15.81 -8.31 10.88
N LYS A 410 14.77 -8.39 10.07
CA LYS A 410 14.62 -9.29 8.92
C LYS A 410 13.99 -8.51 7.76
N ASP A 411 13.90 -9.15 6.61
CA ASP A 411 13.10 -8.71 5.45
C ASP A 411 11.58 -8.68 5.71
N SER A 412 11.13 -9.06 6.91
CA SER A 412 9.74 -9.00 7.33
C SER A 412 9.57 -8.34 8.70
N PHE A 413 8.49 -7.58 8.84
CA PHE A 413 8.04 -6.97 10.09
C PHE A 413 6.56 -7.32 10.34
N SER A 414 6.19 -7.53 11.60
CA SER A 414 4.79 -7.70 11.98
C SER A 414 4.49 -6.98 13.28
N ILE A 415 3.34 -6.32 13.32
CA ILE A 415 2.83 -5.61 14.48
C ILE A 415 1.36 -5.96 14.70
N ASN A 416 0.98 -6.05 15.97
CA ASN A 416 -0.40 -6.21 16.39
C ASN A 416 -0.84 -4.95 17.14
N TRP A 417 -1.80 -4.24 16.59
CA TRP A 417 -2.41 -3.04 17.14
C TRP A 417 -3.75 -3.36 17.77
N LYS A 418 -4.02 -2.72 18.90
CA LYS A 418 -5.18 -3.01 19.75
C LYS A 418 -5.77 -1.72 20.29
N GLN A 419 -7.07 -1.75 20.55
CA GLN A 419 -7.72 -0.70 21.31
C GLN A 419 -7.45 -0.92 22.82
N ASN A 420 -6.47 -0.19 23.38
CA ASN A 420 -6.11 -0.32 24.81
C ASN A 420 -7.03 0.48 25.75
N SER A 421 -8.07 1.14 25.22
CA SER A 421 -9.02 1.97 25.99
C SER A 421 -10.42 1.87 25.39
N ILE A 422 -11.41 2.58 25.96
CA ILE A 422 -12.74 2.69 25.35
C ILE A 422 -12.78 3.63 24.15
N ASN A 423 -11.77 4.49 24.00
CA ASN A 423 -11.70 5.45 22.91
C ASN A 423 -11.09 4.79 21.67
N PRO A 424 -11.59 5.12 20.47
CA PRO A 424 -11.00 4.71 19.21
C PRO A 424 -9.54 5.12 19.11
N VAL A 425 -8.73 4.30 18.43
CA VAL A 425 -7.30 4.59 18.25
C VAL A 425 -6.94 4.49 16.78
N TYR A 426 -6.30 5.54 16.28
CA TYR A 426 -5.72 5.59 14.95
C TYR A 426 -4.25 5.17 14.99
N TYR A 427 -3.86 4.38 13.99
CA TYR A 427 -2.49 3.95 13.75
C TYR A 427 -2.08 4.25 12.31
N LYS A 428 -0.82 4.66 12.14
CA LYS A 428 -0.18 4.83 10.84
C LYS A 428 1.17 4.10 10.83
N LEU A 429 1.48 3.48 9.71
CA LEU A 429 2.76 2.84 9.39
C LEU A 429 3.23 3.35 8.04
N ALA A 430 4.54 3.54 7.91
CA ALA A 430 5.21 3.76 6.65
C ALA A 430 6.41 2.82 6.53
N ALA A 431 6.70 2.38 5.32
CA ALA A 431 7.77 1.44 5.07
C ALA A 431 8.46 1.72 3.74
N TYR A 432 9.75 1.41 3.66
CA TYR A 432 10.49 1.34 2.40
C TYR A 432 11.52 0.21 2.45
N SER A 433 11.94 -0.24 1.26
CA SER A 433 13.02 -1.20 1.05
C SER A 433 14.30 -0.47 0.66
N LYS A 434 15.46 -0.99 1.05
CA LYS A 434 16.78 -0.45 0.68
C LYS A 434 17.73 -1.55 0.22
N ASN A 435 18.47 -1.29 -0.84
CA ASN A 435 19.55 -2.16 -1.34
C ASN A 435 20.80 -1.31 -1.59
N GLY A 436 21.83 -1.48 -0.76
CA GLY A 436 23.00 -0.60 -0.78
C GLY A 436 22.59 0.85 -0.50
N LYS A 437 22.81 1.75 -1.45
CA LYS A 437 22.38 3.16 -1.38
C LYS A 437 20.97 3.40 -1.93
N ASN A 438 20.44 2.48 -2.75
CA ASN A 438 19.17 2.67 -3.44
C ASN A 438 17.98 2.37 -2.52
N GLN A 439 17.00 3.27 -2.53
CA GLN A 439 15.80 3.20 -1.69
C GLN A 439 14.55 3.14 -2.55
N SER A 440 13.58 2.29 -2.20
CA SER A 440 12.25 2.32 -2.80
C SER A 440 11.48 3.58 -2.39
N GLU A 441 10.37 3.83 -3.09
CA GLU A 441 9.34 4.73 -2.59
C GLU A 441 8.81 4.26 -1.23
N VAL A 442 8.28 5.21 -0.46
CA VAL A 442 7.62 4.94 0.83
C VAL A 442 6.19 4.50 0.57
N VAL A 443 5.80 3.37 1.15
CA VAL A 443 4.42 2.90 1.19
C VAL A 443 3.84 3.17 2.58
N GLU A 444 2.58 3.61 2.64
CA GLU A 444 1.88 3.90 3.89
C GLU A 444 0.67 2.98 4.08
N TYR A 445 0.36 2.69 5.34
CA TYR A 445 -0.85 2.00 5.78
C TYR A 445 -1.38 2.68 7.03
N SER A 446 -2.71 2.80 7.14
CA SER A 446 -3.34 3.38 8.31
C SER A 446 -4.67 2.70 8.62
N VAL A 447 -5.06 2.72 9.89
CA VAL A 447 -6.30 2.08 10.36
C VAL A 447 -6.81 2.74 11.65
N ILE A 448 -8.13 2.80 11.80
CA ILE A 448 -8.81 3.11 13.06
C ILE A 448 -9.29 1.79 13.68
N ILE A 449 -8.95 1.56 14.94
CA ILE A 449 -9.47 0.44 15.73
C ILE A 449 -10.49 0.99 16.72
N ASP A 450 -11.74 0.57 16.56
CA ASP A 450 -12.85 0.91 17.44
C ASP A 450 -13.80 -0.27 17.60
N GLN A 451 -13.62 -0.94 18.72
CA GLN A 451 -14.36 -2.13 19.11
C GLN A 451 -15.66 -1.79 19.86
N SER A 452 -15.86 -0.51 20.21
CA SER A 452 -16.86 -0.09 21.20
C SER A 452 -18.01 0.74 20.62
N ASN A 453 -17.78 1.61 19.63
CA ASN A 453 -18.82 2.57 19.18
C ASN A 453 -19.48 2.11 17.88
N TYR A 454 -20.79 1.90 17.94
CA TYR A 454 -21.58 1.44 16.81
C TYR A 454 -22.73 2.39 16.52
N TYR A 455 -23.13 2.46 15.25
CA TYR A 455 -24.15 3.37 14.77
C TYR A 455 -25.30 2.60 14.15
N PHE A 456 -26.51 3.03 14.46
CA PHE A 456 -27.75 2.57 13.87
C PHE A 456 -28.53 3.74 13.28
N ASP A 457 -28.94 3.60 12.02
CA ASP A 457 -29.91 4.48 11.39
C ASP A 457 -30.92 3.61 10.63
N GLU A 458 -32.21 3.76 10.96
CA GLU A 458 -33.33 3.05 10.32
C GLU A 458 -33.33 3.22 8.79
N LYS A 459 -32.74 4.31 8.27
CA LYS A 459 -32.70 4.63 6.84
C LYS A 459 -31.39 4.23 6.15
N ALA A 460 -30.47 3.56 6.86
CA ALA A 460 -29.20 3.16 6.29
C ALA A 460 -29.32 1.98 5.31
N ASP A 461 -28.30 1.83 4.46
CA ASP A 461 -28.21 0.74 3.51
C ASP A 461 -28.01 -0.63 4.21
N ASP A 462 -28.44 -1.69 3.51
CA ASP A 462 -28.40 -3.07 4.02
C ASP A 462 -26.97 -3.63 4.20
N ASP A 463 -25.94 -2.98 3.66
CA ASP A 463 -24.55 -3.43 3.72
C ASP A 463 -23.71 -2.67 4.77
N GLY A 464 -24.37 -1.89 5.64
CA GLY A 464 -23.71 -1.14 6.71
C GLY A 464 -22.84 -2.02 7.63
N ASP A 465 -21.68 -1.49 8.01
CA ASP A 465 -20.67 -2.13 8.89
C ASP A 465 -20.69 -1.57 10.34
N GLY A 466 -21.67 -0.69 10.61
CA GLY A 466 -21.91 -0.10 11.92
C GLY A 466 -21.04 1.12 12.22
N THR A 467 -20.24 1.60 11.26
CA THR A 467 -19.53 2.88 11.36
C THR A 467 -20.51 4.07 11.23
N LEU A 468 -20.04 5.28 11.55
CA LEU A 468 -20.83 6.50 11.37
C LEU A 468 -21.22 6.74 9.90
N GLU A 469 -20.33 6.39 8.95
CA GLU A 469 -20.57 6.57 7.51
C GLU A 469 -21.45 5.46 6.93
N ARG A 470 -21.39 4.25 7.50
CA ARG A 470 -22.16 3.08 7.07
C ARG A 470 -22.85 2.41 8.27
N PRO A 471 -23.82 3.10 8.91
CA PRO A 471 -24.48 2.60 10.09
C PRO A 471 -25.27 1.32 9.79
N PHE A 472 -25.49 0.52 10.83
CA PHE A 472 -26.39 -0.62 10.72
C PHE A 472 -27.84 -0.15 10.60
N ASN A 473 -28.67 -0.96 9.94
CA ASN A 473 -30.11 -0.73 9.82
C ASN A 473 -30.96 -1.80 10.52
N SER A 474 -30.34 -2.75 11.23
CA SER A 474 -31.04 -3.79 12.01
C SER A 474 -30.29 -4.20 13.26
N PHE A 475 -31.03 -4.58 14.31
CA PHE A 475 -30.46 -5.00 15.60
C PHE A 475 -29.66 -6.31 15.50
N GLU A 476 -30.01 -7.20 14.56
CA GLU A 476 -29.33 -8.49 14.40
C GLU A 476 -27.84 -8.37 14.05
N LYS A 477 -27.45 -7.32 13.33
CA LYS A 477 -26.05 -7.04 12.99
C LYS A 477 -25.17 -6.78 14.21
N PHE A 478 -25.77 -6.48 15.37
CA PHE A 478 -25.07 -6.27 16.63
C PHE A 478 -24.88 -7.54 17.48
N GLU A 479 -25.54 -8.65 17.13
CA GLU A 479 -25.65 -9.82 18.00
C GLU A 479 -24.28 -10.37 18.44
N ASN A 480 -23.32 -10.43 17.50
CA ASN A 480 -21.95 -10.82 17.84
C ASN A 480 -21.31 -9.84 18.83
N ALA A 481 -21.43 -8.53 18.58
CA ALA A 481 -20.82 -7.52 19.44
C ALA A 481 -21.36 -7.57 20.89
N LEU A 482 -22.64 -7.84 21.07
CA LEU A 482 -23.29 -7.97 22.39
C LEU A 482 -22.74 -9.12 23.25
N SER A 483 -22.05 -10.07 22.64
CA SER A 483 -21.50 -11.25 23.33
C SER A 483 -19.97 -11.35 23.29
N SER A 484 -19.32 -10.85 22.23
CA SER A 484 -17.86 -10.97 22.06
C SER A 484 -17.07 -9.74 22.52
N LYS A 485 -17.74 -8.59 22.71
CA LYS A 485 -17.07 -7.34 23.09
C LYS A 485 -17.25 -7.03 24.57
N ARG A 486 -16.32 -6.24 25.10
CA ARG A 486 -16.38 -5.80 26.51
C ARG A 486 -17.39 -4.69 26.72
N VAL A 487 -17.44 -3.74 25.78
CA VAL A 487 -18.31 -2.55 25.81
C VAL A 487 -18.91 -2.38 24.43
N VAL A 488 -20.19 -2.06 24.38
CA VAL A 488 -20.93 -1.69 23.17
C VAL A 488 -21.66 -0.39 23.49
N LYS A 489 -21.35 0.66 22.74
CA LYS A 489 -22.04 1.95 22.75
C LYS A 489 -22.77 2.09 21.43
N LEU A 490 -24.09 2.18 21.49
CA LEU A 490 -24.93 2.21 20.31
C LEU A 490 -25.62 3.56 20.14
N HIS A 491 -25.11 4.34 19.19
CA HIS A 491 -25.71 5.57 18.71
C HIS A 491 -26.91 5.22 17.84
N THR A 492 -28.11 5.56 18.30
CA THR A 492 -29.36 5.13 17.68
C THR A 492 -30.14 6.32 17.13
N LYS A 493 -30.53 6.20 15.86
CA LYS A 493 -31.41 7.12 15.15
C LYS A 493 -32.58 6.38 14.50
N GLY A 494 -33.82 6.73 14.87
CA GLY A 494 -35.03 6.10 14.37
C GLY A 494 -35.46 4.82 15.13
N ASN A 495 -36.32 4.03 14.48
CA ASN A 495 -36.90 2.81 15.06
C ASN A 495 -35.97 1.61 14.88
N MET A 496 -35.44 1.11 16.00
CA MET A 496 -34.66 -0.12 16.03
C MET A 496 -35.50 -1.28 16.58
N HIS A 497 -35.64 -2.31 15.76
CA HIS A 497 -36.51 -3.45 16.02
C HIS A 497 -35.75 -4.58 16.71
N VAL A 498 -36.18 -4.95 17.91
CA VAL A 498 -35.71 -6.13 18.66
C VAL A 498 -36.68 -7.26 18.39
N ASN A 499 -36.36 -8.08 17.38
CA ASN A 499 -37.28 -9.07 16.81
C ASN A 499 -37.16 -10.48 17.40
N LYS A 500 -36.10 -10.75 18.16
CA LYS A 500 -35.87 -12.02 18.84
C LYS A 500 -35.22 -11.79 20.21
N ASN A 501 -34.93 -12.88 20.89
CA ASN A 501 -34.22 -12.83 22.16
C ASN A 501 -32.71 -12.69 21.92
N TYR A 502 -32.12 -11.61 22.42
CA TYR A 502 -30.67 -11.37 22.35
C TYR A 502 -30.03 -11.54 23.72
N LYS A 503 -28.90 -12.27 23.73
CA LYS A 503 -28.06 -12.41 24.92
C LYS A 503 -27.05 -11.28 24.96
N VAL A 504 -26.94 -10.62 26.11
CA VAL A 504 -26.04 -9.49 26.31
C VAL A 504 -25.10 -9.82 27.47
N SER A 505 -23.81 -9.97 27.14
CA SER A 505 -22.72 -10.10 28.12
C SER A 505 -21.69 -8.97 28.02
N ALA A 506 -21.84 -8.09 27.02
CA ALA A 506 -21.12 -6.83 26.94
C ALA A 506 -21.79 -5.76 27.81
N ASN A 507 -20.99 -4.82 28.35
CA ASN A 507 -21.54 -3.59 28.91
C ASN A 507 -22.15 -2.76 27.77
N PHE A 508 -23.47 -2.62 27.78
CA PHE A 508 -24.22 -2.10 26.66
C PHE A 508 -24.87 -0.76 27.03
N GLU A 509 -24.49 0.29 26.30
CA GLU A 509 -25.01 1.65 26.43
C GLU A 509 -25.73 2.03 25.15
N ILE A 510 -26.93 2.59 25.28
CA ILE A 510 -27.69 3.15 24.16
C ILE A 510 -27.68 4.66 24.27
N ILE A 511 -27.24 5.29 23.21
CA ILE A 511 -27.07 6.74 23.07
C ILE A 511 -28.11 7.23 22.07
N ASN A 512 -28.95 8.17 22.49
CA ASN A 512 -29.90 8.81 21.61
C ASN A 512 -29.19 9.83 20.70
N ASP A 513 -29.10 9.51 19.41
CA ASP A 513 -28.41 10.31 18.38
C ASP A 513 -29.37 10.82 17.29
N GLY A 514 -30.67 10.83 17.58
CA GLY A 514 -31.70 11.27 16.64
C GLY A 514 -32.99 10.47 16.76
N ASP A 515 -33.65 10.57 17.91
CA ASP A 515 -34.93 9.89 18.19
C ASP A 515 -34.78 8.36 18.33
N ALA A 516 -33.94 7.93 19.28
CA ALA A 516 -33.73 6.53 19.59
C ALA A 516 -35.01 5.83 20.10
N ARG A 517 -35.53 4.89 19.30
CA ARG A 517 -36.73 4.11 19.61
C ARG A 517 -36.43 2.62 19.55
N PHE A 518 -36.56 1.93 20.68
CA PHE A 518 -36.45 0.48 20.76
C PHE A 518 -37.84 -0.15 20.66
N VAL A 519 -38.09 -0.86 19.57
CA VAL A 519 -39.36 -1.54 19.30
C VAL A 519 -39.17 -3.03 19.51
N PHE A 520 -39.64 -3.54 20.65
CA PHE A 520 -39.67 -4.97 20.93
C PHE A 520 -40.82 -5.59 20.12
N GLU A 521 -40.49 -6.52 19.24
CA GLU A 521 -41.48 -7.25 18.44
C GLU A 521 -41.86 -8.58 19.12
N GLN A 522 -42.51 -9.47 18.38
CA GLN A 522 -42.89 -10.78 18.87
C GLN A 522 -41.64 -11.63 19.17
N GLY A 523 -41.49 -12.05 20.43
CA GLY A 523 -40.31 -12.79 20.88
C GLY A 523 -39.08 -11.91 21.18
N GLY A 524 -39.18 -10.60 20.94
CA GLY A 524 -38.17 -9.60 21.28
C GLY A 524 -37.90 -9.57 22.78
N SER A 525 -36.64 -9.72 23.18
CA SER A 525 -36.22 -9.70 24.59
C SER A 525 -34.71 -9.47 24.68
N LEU A 526 -34.25 -8.78 25.74
CA LEU A 526 -32.84 -8.68 26.10
C LEU A 526 -32.56 -9.49 27.36
N GLU A 527 -31.74 -10.52 27.25
CA GLU A 527 -31.25 -11.32 28.37
C GLU A 527 -29.83 -10.87 28.74
N VAL A 528 -29.72 -10.01 29.75
CA VAL A 528 -28.47 -9.41 30.21
C VAL A 528 -27.88 -10.25 31.35
N SER A 529 -26.62 -10.67 31.21
CA SER A 529 -25.95 -11.53 32.18
C SER A 529 -24.53 -11.05 32.47
N THR A 530 -24.22 -10.82 33.75
CA THR A 530 -22.90 -10.35 34.22
C THR A 530 -22.42 -9.07 33.50
N ALA A 531 -23.35 -8.17 33.16
CA ALA A 531 -23.08 -6.97 32.39
C ALA A 531 -23.91 -5.76 32.85
N THR A 532 -23.60 -4.58 32.31
CA THR A 532 -24.42 -3.37 32.48
C THR A 532 -25.27 -3.11 31.24
N LEU A 533 -26.52 -2.69 31.43
CA LEU A 533 -27.39 -2.13 30.38
C LEU A 533 -27.80 -0.71 30.77
N GLU A 534 -27.48 0.26 29.93
CA GLU A 534 -27.81 1.66 30.14
C GLU A 534 -28.72 2.18 29.01
N LEU A 535 -29.89 2.68 29.41
CA LEU A 535 -30.93 3.22 28.56
C LEU A 535 -31.17 4.67 28.99
N ASN A 536 -30.69 5.62 28.19
CA ASN A 536 -30.73 7.04 28.51
C ASN A 536 -31.50 7.81 27.42
N ASN A 537 -32.52 8.57 27.82
CA ASN A 537 -33.30 9.44 26.91
C ASN A 537 -33.84 8.68 25.67
N CYS A 538 -34.34 7.47 25.86
CA CYS A 538 -34.84 6.61 24.78
C CYS A 538 -36.34 6.34 24.91
N GLN A 539 -36.99 5.99 23.80
CA GLN A 539 -38.35 5.44 23.83
C GLN A 539 -38.31 3.93 23.66
N ILE A 540 -39.02 3.20 24.52
CA ILE A 540 -39.12 1.74 24.50
C ILE A 540 -40.57 1.37 24.28
N GLN A 541 -40.83 0.62 23.21
CA GLN A 541 -42.17 0.25 22.79
C GLN A 541 -42.29 -1.26 22.65
N LYS A 542 -43.39 -1.82 23.14
CA LYS A 542 -43.83 -3.17 22.82
C LYS A 542 -45.25 -3.09 22.26
N LYS A 543 -45.44 -3.59 21.04
CA LYS A 543 -46.77 -3.69 20.41
C LYS A 543 -47.35 -5.09 20.67
N SER A 544 -48.65 -5.17 20.95
CA SER A 544 -49.35 -6.44 21.16
C SER A 544 -49.39 -7.27 19.88
N SER A 545 -49.15 -8.57 19.97
CA SER A 545 -49.27 -9.51 18.84
C SER A 545 -50.34 -10.57 19.15
N ALA A 546 -51.25 -10.85 18.22
CA ALA A 546 -52.38 -11.76 18.44
C ALA A 546 -51.97 -13.21 18.77
N GLU A 547 -50.72 -13.59 18.52
CA GLU A 547 -50.28 -14.99 18.49
C GLU A 547 -49.70 -15.51 19.82
N MET A 548 -49.19 -14.66 20.71
CA MET A 548 -48.50 -15.10 21.94
C MET A 548 -49.34 -14.91 23.21
N LYS A 549 -49.62 -16.01 23.92
CA LYS A 549 -50.35 -16.01 25.20
C LYS A 549 -49.47 -15.71 26.42
N ASN A 550 -48.16 -15.96 26.34
CA ASN A 550 -47.18 -15.63 27.38
C ASN A 550 -45.95 -15.07 26.70
N GLU A 551 -45.65 -13.80 26.97
CA GLU A 551 -44.51 -13.12 26.37
C GLU A 551 -43.34 -13.10 27.35
N LYS A 552 -42.11 -13.15 26.83
CA LYS A 552 -40.90 -12.96 27.63
C LYS A 552 -40.89 -11.55 28.24
N PRO A 553 -40.21 -11.37 29.38
CA PRO A 553 -39.87 -10.02 29.84
C PRO A 553 -39.13 -9.25 28.74
N LEU A 554 -39.37 -7.94 28.61
CA LEU A 554 -38.61 -7.13 27.64
C LEU A 554 -37.12 -7.12 28.00
N ILE A 555 -36.83 -7.01 29.29
CA ILE A 555 -35.47 -7.03 29.83
C ILE A 555 -35.43 -8.05 30.97
N LYS A 556 -34.59 -9.07 30.81
CA LYS A 556 -34.27 -10.06 31.83
C LYS A 556 -32.84 -9.86 32.31
N LEU A 557 -32.65 -9.78 33.62
CA LEU A 557 -31.36 -9.50 34.25
C LEU A 557 -30.92 -10.65 35.15
N GLU A 558 -29.66 -11.08 34.99
CA GLU A 558 -29.00 -12.03 35.89
C GLU A 558 -27.61 -11.50 36.27
N ASN A 559 -27.35 -11.32 37.58
CA ASN A 559 -26.07 -10.78 38.08
C ASN A 559 -25.63 -9.49 37.36
N SER A 560 -26.59 -8.61 37.02
CA SER A 560 -26.38 -7.49 36.09
C SER A 560 -26.81 -6.16 36.70
N VAL A 561 -26.47 -5.07 36.01
CA VAL A 561 -26.91 -3.71 36.37
C VAL A 561 -27.74 -3.14 35.22
N LEU A 562 -28.92 -2.63 35.54
CA LEU A 562 -29.78 -1.90 34.62
C LEU A 562 -29.93 -0.46 35.10
N THR A 563 -29.66 0.49 34.22
CA THR A 563 -29.94 1.91 34.42
C THR A 563 -30.91 2.39 33.34
N ILE A 564 -32.06 2.90 33.76
CA ILE A 564 -33.04 3.56 32.89
C ILE A 564 -33.20 5.00 33.37
N LYS A 565 -32.88 5.96 32.51
CA LYS A 565 -32.90 7.38 32.84
C LYS A 565 -33.60 8.19 31.75
N ASP A 566 -34.55 9.01 32.16
CA ASP A 566 -35.27 9.96 31.30
C ASP A 566 -35.92 9.27 30.08
N CYS A 567 -36.36 8.02 30.25
CA CYS A 567 -36.95 7.21 29.18
C CYS A 567 -38.49 7.25 29.18
N ILE A 568 -39.07 6.90 28.04
CA ILE A 568 -40.51 6.67 27.88
C ILE A 568 -40.72 5.19 27.53
N ILE A 569 -41.51 4.47 28.32
CA ILE A 569 -41.78 3.04 28.13
C ILE A 569 -43.27 2.80 27.90
N SER A 570 -43.63 2.24 26.75
CA SER A 570 -45.02 1.87 26.43
C SER A 570 -45.07 0.41 25.99
N ALA A 571 -45.38 -0.49 26.92
CA ALA A 571 -45.44 -1.92 26.66
C ALA A 571 -46.86 -2.48 26.65
N ASN A 572 -47.31 -2.98 25.50
CA ASN A 572 -48.60 -3.64 25.34
C ASN A 572 -48.38 -5.13 25.08
N PHE A 573 -48.71 -5.95 26.07
CA PHE A 573 -48.66 -7.41 26.02
C PHE A 573 -50.04 -7.98 25.71
N THR A 574 -50.09 -9.10 25.01
CA THR A 574 -51.37 -9.66 24.55
C THR A 574 -52.18 -10.28 25.68
N LYS A 575 -51.55 -10.98 26.62
CA LYS A 575 -52.26 -11.63 27.74
C LYS A 575 -51.54 -11.44 29.07
N ASN A 576 -50.29 -11.86 29.15
CA ASN A 576 -49.45 -11.70 30.33
C ASN A 576 -48.13 -11.05 29.91
N GLY A 577 -47.60 -10.15 30.74
CA GLY A 577 -46.30 -9.56 30.47
C GLY A 577 -45.64 -8.87 31.65
N THR A 578 -44.33 -8.83 31.58
CA THR A 578 -43.44 -8.17 32.55
C THR A 578 -42.47 -7.29 31.75
N ILE A 579 -42.21 -6.06 32.17
CA ILE A 579 -41.18 -5.25 31.48
C ILE A 579 -39.79 -5.69 31.93
N ILE A 580 -39.54 -5.71 33.25
CA ILE A 580 -38.23 -6.05 33.84
C ILE A 580 -38.39 -7.28 34.72
N ASP A 581 -37.63 -8.33 34.44
CA ASP A 581 -37.46 -9.48 35.33
C ASP A 581 -35.99 -9.57 35.78
N SER A 582 -35.75 -9.79 37.07
CA SER A 582 -34.38 -9.70 37.60
C SER A 582 -34.08 -10.72 38.70
N TYR A 583 -32.87 -11.26 38.63
CA TYR A 583 -32.29 -12.11 39.66
C TYR A 583 -30.91 -11.58 40.08
N ASN A 584 -30.70 -11.39 41.38
CA ASN A 584 -29.43 -10.96 41.97
C ASN A 584 -28.80 -9.75 41.24
N SER A 585 -29.61 -8.76 40.91
CA SER A 585 -29.22 -7.64 40.04
C SER A 585 -29.47 -6.28 40.68
N ILE A 586 -28.95 -5.21 40.07
CA ILE A 586 -29.19 -3.82 40.48
C ILE A 586 -30.01 -3.12 39.40
N ILE A 587 -31.11 -2.48 39.78
CA ILE A 587 -31.97 -1.72 38.87
C ILE A 587 -32.08 -0.28 39.38
N ASN A 588 -31.68 0.67 38.55
CA ASN A 588 -31.82 2.10 38.76
C ASN A 588 -32.79 2.68 37.73
N ILE A 589 -33.88 3.30 38.19
CA ILE A 589 -34.85 3.97 37.32
C ILE A 589 -35.01 5.41 37.80
N SER A 590 -34.83 6.39 36.91
CA SER A 590 -35.00 7.80 37.23
C SER A 590 -35.61 8.61 36.09
N GLY A 591 -36.44 9.61 36.42
CA GLY A 591 -37.03 10.52 35.42
C GLY A 591 -37.87 9.83 34.35
N THR A 592 -38.30 8.58 34.58
CA THR A 592 -38.87 7.72 33.55
C THR A 592 -40.39 7.68 33.63
N ILE A 593 -41.05 7.69 32.47
CA ILE A 593 -42.50 7.48 32.36
C ILE A 593 -42.73 6.12 31.72
N GLY A 594 -43.54 5.26 32.35
CA GLY A 594 -43.73 3.90 31.89
C GLY A 594 -45.14 3.36 32.07
N SER A 595 -45.59 2.54 31.12
CA SER A 595 -46.80 1.72 31.24
C SER A 595 -46.60 0.28 30.77
N ALA A 596 -47.07 -0.68 31.55
CA ALA A 596 -47.25 -2.08 31.14
C ALA A 596 -48.75 -2.42 31.09
N ASN A 597 -49.24 -2.74 29.89
CA ASN A 597 -50.63 -3.06 29.64
C ASN A 597 -50.77 -4.53 29.20
N ALA A 598 -51.73 -5.27 29.75
CA ALA A 598 -52.04 -6.64 29.36
C ALA A 598 -53.51 -6.98 29.65
N ILE A 599 -54.04 -8.08 29.11
CA ILE A 599 -55.43 -8.51 29.41
C ILE A 599 -55.53 -9.14 30.80
N SER A 600 -54.65 -10.08 31.12
CA SER A 600 -54.74 -10.95 32.30
C SER A 600 -53.78 -10.51 33.40
N TYR A 601 -52.48 -10.46 33.12
CA TYR A 601 -51.45 -10.09 34.09
C TYR A 601 -50.44 -9.08 33.54
N ALA A 602 -50.22 -7.99 34.27
CA ALA A 602 -49.17 -7.02 33.95
C ALA A 602 -48.28 -6.74 35.17
N SER A 603 -46.97 -6.86 34.99
CA SER A 603 -45.96 -6.43 35.95
C SER A 603 -45.01 -5.42 35.32
N PHE A 604 -44.67 -4.35 36.05
CA PHE A 604 -43.59 -3.46 35.59
C PHE A 604 -42.23 -4.08 35.95
N ILE A 605 -42.04 -4.44 37.23
CA ILE A 605 -40.80 -5.03 37.74
C ILE A 605 -41.11 -6.30 38.53
N SER A 606 -40.49 -7.40 38.14
CA SER A 606 -40.36 -8.64 38.89
C SER A 606 -38.90 -8.79 39.36
N SER A 607 -38.69 -9.01 40.65
CA SER A 607 -37.33 -9.03 41.20
C SER A 607 -37.14 -10.06 42.29
N VAL A 608 -36.00 -10.76 42.23
CA VAL A 608 -35.58 -11.78 43.19
C VAL A 608 -34.16 -11.50 43.64
N LYS A 609 -33.96 -11.29 44.95
CA LYS A 609 -32.66 -10.96 45.57
C LYS A 609 -31.97 -9.74 44.94
N SER A 610 -32.74 -8.82 44.36
CA SER A 610 -32.22 -7.65 43.65
C SER A 610 -32.28 -6.38 44.49
N ARG A 611 -31.54 -5.35 44.05
CA ARG A 611 -31.59 -4.00 44.60
C ARG A 611 -32.29 -3.06 43.62
N LEU A 612 -33.43 -2.52 44.02
CA LEU A 612 -34.20 -1.55 43.22
C LEU A 612 -34.02 -0.15 43.80
N ASN A 613 -33.75 0.82 42.92
CA ASN A 613 -33.68 2.24 43.24
C ASN A 613 -34.48 3.02 42.20
N ILE A 614 -35.64 3.53 42.59
CA ILE A 614 -36.61 4.17 41.70
C ILE A 614 -36.85 5.60 42.20
N LYS A 615 -36.60 6.61 41.36
CA LYS A 615 -36.70 8.02 41.75
C LYS A 615 -37.42 8.86 40.70
N ASN A 616 -38.25 9.80 41.14
CA ASN A 616 -38.86 10.83 40.29
C ASN A 616 -39.45 10.27 38.97
N SER A 617 -40.10 9.12 39.05
CA SER A 617 -40.61 8.38 37.88
C SER A 617 -42.11 8.16 37.98
N SER A 618 -42.78 7.99 36.84
CA SER A 618 -44.21 7.70 36.75
C SER A 618 -44.43 6.35 36.09
N LEU A 619 -44.64 5.29 36.88
CA LEU A 619 -44.79 3.92 36.37
C LEU A 619 -46.22 3.43 36.58
N SER A 620 -46.78 2.76 35.58
CA SER A 620 -48.16 2.30 35.60
C SER A 620 -48.33 0.88 35.08
N THR A 621 -49.31 0.16 35.61
CA THR A 621 -49.73 -1.14 35.10
C THR A 621 -51.24 -1.23 34.92
N ASN A 622 -51.67 -1.88 33.84
CA ASN A 622 -53.08 -2.04 33.49
C ASN A 622 -53.35 -3.47 33.02
N ALA A 623 -54.08 -4.25 33.82
CA ALA A 623 -54.54 -5.60 33.48
C ALA A 623 -55.60 -6.09 34.47
N SER A 624 -56.25 -7.23 34.21
CA SER A 624 -57.17 -7.84 35.19
C SER A 624 -56.53 -8.00 36.57
N THR A 625 -55.32 -8.56 36.62
CA THR A 625 -54.44 -8.61 37.80
C THR A 625 -53.14 -7.88 37.49
N ASN A 626 -52.69 -6.95 38.31
CA ASN A 626 -51.47 -6.21 38.01
C ASN A 626 -50.68 -5.76 39.24
N VAL A 627 -49.39 -5.54 39.05
CA VAL A 627 -48.49 -5.06 40.10
C VAL A 627 -47.41 -4.17 39.50
N VAL A 628 -47.10 -3.03 40.11
CA VAL A 628 -45.97 -2.22 39.62
C VAL A 628 -44.65 -2.86 40.02
N ILE A 629 -44.49 -3.21 41.30
CA ILE A 629 -43.25 -3.79 41.85
C ILE A 629 -43.55 -5.10 42.57
N SER A 630 -43.07 -6.23 42.06
CA SER A 630 -43.02 -7.49 42.79
C SER A 630 -41.57 -7.78 43.19
N ALA A 631 -41.30 -7.91 44.49
CA ALA A 631 -39.96 -8.09 45.02
C ALA A 631 -39.91 -9.20 46.07
N ASN A 632 -38.98 -10.14 45.86
CA ASN A 632 -38.70 -11.26 46.77
C ASN A 632 -37.22 -11.27 47.16
N GLY A 633 -36.91 -10.94 48.41
CA GLY A 633 -35.56 -10.72 48.90
C GLY A 633 -34.92 -9.43 48.36
N GLY A 634 -33.80 -9.02 48.94
CA GLY A 634 -33.06 -7.83 48.51
C GLY A 634 -33.60 -6.51 49.09
N THR A 635 -33.50 -5.43 48.31
CA THR A 635 -33.84 -4.06 48.80
C THR A 635 -34.61 -3.24 47.76
N VAL A 636 -35.54 -2.41 48.24
CA VAL A 636 -36.30 -1.48 47.40
C VAL A 636 -36.23 -0.08 48.00
N ALA A 637 -35.69 0.88 47.26
CA ALA A 637 -35.71 2.30 47.60
C ALA A 637 -36.53 3.06 46.56
N SER A 638 -37.64 3.66 46.98
CA SER A 638 -38.56 4.40 46.13
C SER A 638 -38.76 5.81 46.68
N THR A 639 -38.46 6.83 45.87
CA THR A 639 -38.59 8.24 46.29
C THR A 639 -39.19 9.14 45.22
N GLY A 640 -40.22 9.93 45.56
CA GLY A 640 -40.75 10.95 44.65
C GLY A 640 -41.47 10.39 43.42
N ASN A 641 -41.94 9.14 43.44
CA ASN A 641 -42.54 8.49 42.28
C ASN A 641 -44.06 8.63 42.24
N THR A 642 -44.64 8.52 41.05
CA THR A 642 -46.07 8.24 40.87
C THR A 642 -46.25 6.81 40.38
N PHE A 643 -47.01 6.01 41.12
CA PHE A 643 -47.34 4.65 40.73
C PHE A 643 -48.84 4.50 40.53
N THR A 644 -49.24 3.94 39.39
CA THR A 644 -50.67 3.78 39.04
C THR A 644 -50.99 2.33 38.69
N VAL A 645 -52.08 1.81 39.25
CA VAL A 645 -52.65 0.51 38.85
C VAL A 645 -54.07 0.71 38.31
N SER A 646 -54.45 -0.04 37.28
CA SER A 646 -55.79 0.02 36.67
C SER A 646 -56.25 -1.39 36.29
N GLY A 647 -57.49 -1.77 36.62
CA GLY A 647 -57.94 -3.15 36.38
C GLY A 647 -59.05 -3.65 37.31
N LYS A 648 -59.06 -4.97 37.55
CA LYS A 648 -59.98 -5.61 38.52
C LYS A 648 -59.32 -5.82 39.89
N SER A 649 -58.02 -6.11 39.91
CA SER A 649 -57.22 -6.26 41.13
C SER A 649 -55.79 -5.83 40.86
N GLY A 650 -55.17 -5.11 41.79
CA GLY A 650 -53.76 -4.78 41.65
C GLY A 650 -53.17 -4.05 42.84
N ARG A 651 -51.83 -4.00 42.89
CA ARG A 651 -51.07 -3.36 43.98
C ARG A 651 -49.92 -2.54 43.41
N ILE A 652 -49.54 -1.48 44.13
CA ILE A 652 -48.31 -0.77 43.83
C ILE A 652 -47.11 -1.69 44.06
N ALA A 653 -47.05 -2.35 45.21
CA ALA A 653 -45.94 -3.23 45.53
C ALA A 653 -46.35 -4.50 46.29
N GLU A 654 -45.70 -5.61 45.96
CA GLU A 654 -45.77 -6.89 46.67
C GLU A 654 -44.37 -7.27 47.16
N LEU A 655 -44.20 -7.33 48.47
CA LEU A 655 -42.88 -7.41 49.11
C LEU A 655 -42.75 -8.65 50.00
N PHE A 656 -41.85 -9.56 49.63
CA PHE A 656 -41.58 -10.81 50.34
C PHE A 656 -40.12 -10.84 50.81
N ASP A 657 -39.88 -10.84 52.13
CA ASP A 657 -38.53 -10.91 52.71
C ASP A 657 -37.59 -9.76 52.26
N VAL A 658 -38.14 -8.57 52.00
CA VAL A 658 -37.40 -7.40 51.47
C VAL A 658 -37.11 -6.35 52.56
N LYS A 659 -36.02 -5.58 52.42
CA LYS A 659 -35.85 -4.30 53.11
C LYS A 659 -36.26 -3.15 52.17
N ALA A 660 -37.40 -2.53 52.45
CA ALA A 660 -38.04 -1.55 51.58
C ALA A 660 -38.21 -0.18 52.25
N SER A 661 -38.01 0.89 51.48
CA SER A 661 -38.23 2.28 51.87
C SER A 661 -39.00 3.01 50.78
N PHE A 662 -40.19 3.50 51.11
CA PHE A 662 -41.03 4.29 50.21
C PHE A 662 -41.25 5.68 50.82
N VAL A 663 -40.68 6.70 50.19
CA VAL A 663 -40.71 8.09 50.67
C VAL A 663 -41.31 9.02 49.61
N GLN A 664 -42.28 9.88 49.98
CA GLN A 664 -42.83 10.92 49.09
C GLN A 664 -43.38 10.40 47.75
N ASN A 665 -43.97 9.20 47.74
CA ASN A 665 -44.58 8.62 46.54
C ASN A 665 -46.08 8.92 46.48
N LYS A 666 -46.63 8.92 45.27
CA LYS A 666 -48.06 9.06 44.99
C LYS A 666 -48.61 7.75 44.41
N TYR A 667 -49.51 7.11 45.14
CA TYR A 667 -50.17 5.87 44.74
C TYR A 667 -51.56 6.18 44.19
N LYS A 668 -51.85 5.68 42.99
CA LYS A 668 -53.14 5.84 42.32
C LYS A 668 -53.70 4.48 41.92
N SER A 669 -54.98 4.27 42.17
CA SER A 669 -55.71 3.09 41.71
C SER A 669 -56.98 3.49 40.97
N ASN A 670 -57.19 2.87 39.81
CA ASN A 670 -58.42 2.92 39.04
C ASN A 670 -59.02 1.51 38.94
N ILE A 671 -59.19 0.84 40.08
CA ILE A 671 -59.77 -0.50 40.16
C ILE A 671 -61.30 -0.38 40.24
N LYS A 672 -62.01 -1.09 39.35
CA LYS A 672 -63.49 -1.16 39.36
C LYS A 672 -63.92 -2.43 40.09
N ASP A 673 -64.93 -2.32 40.96
CA ASP A 673 -65.53 -3.43 41.72
C ASP A 673 -64.64 -4.12 42.77
N SER A 674 -63.98 -3.33 43.62
CA SER A 674 -63.25 -3.83 44.79
C SER A 674 -64.22 -4.42 45.84
N VAL A 675 -64.19 -5.74 46.05
CA VAL A 675 -64.99 -6.44 47.08
C VAL A 675 -64.27 -6.47 48.45
N THR A 676 -63.02 -6.04 48.52
CA THR A 676 -62.17 -6.04 49.73
C THR A 676 -61.21 -4.85 49.73
N MET A 677 -60.95 -4.22 50.87
CA MET A 677 -59.95 -3.13 50.98
C MET A 677 -58.58 -3.60 50.46
N ILE A 678 -58.12 -3.03 49.35
CA ILE A 678 -56.83 -3.38 48.72
C ILE A 678 -55.78 -2.39 49.23
N THR A 679 -54.79 -2.87 49.98
CA THR A 679 -53.67 -2.02 50.37
C THR A 679 -52.73 -1.80 49.17
N PRO A 680 -52.24 -0.56 48.94
CA PRO A 680 -51.34 -0.28 47.81
C PRO A 680 -50.03 -1.05 47.92
N VAL A 681 -49.53 -1.28 49.14
CA VAL A 681 -48.34 -2.07 49.42
C VAL A 681 -48.74 -3.28 50.24
N TYR A 682 -48.42 -4.48 49.75
CA TYR A 682 -48.52 -5.73 50.48
C TYR A 682 -47.14 -6.17 50.97
N LYS A 683 -47.07 -6.67 52.20
CA LYS A 683 -45.84 -7.24 52.76
C LYS A 683 -46.09 -8.55 53.51
N ASN A 684 -45.13 -9.48 53.42
CA ASN A 684 -45.09 -10.65 54.30
C ASN A 684 -44.52 -10.29 55.69
N LYS A 685 -44.57 -11.25 56.63
CA LYS A 685 -44.13 -11.06 58.03
C LYS A 685 -42.66 -10.63 58.18
N ASN A 686 -41.80 -11.08 57.28
CA ASN A 686 -40.34 -10.89 57.39
C ASN A 686 -39.85 -9.62 56.68
N THR A 687 -40.70 -8.98 55.86
CA THR A 687 -40.38 -7.73 55.18
C THR A 687 -40.26 -6.56 56.16
N LYS A 688 -39.15 -5.82 56.07
CA LYS A 688 -38.93 -4.56 56.78
C LYS A 688 -39.30 -3.39 55.86
N LEU A 689 -40.43 -2.76 56.12
CA LEU A 689 -40.97 -1.66 55.32
C LEU A 689 -40.96 -0.35 56.12
N THR A 690 -40.35 0.69 55.56
CA THR A 690 -40.44 2.08 56.02
C THR A 690 -41.24 2.89 55.01
N GLU A 691 -42.28 3.59 55.48
CA GLU A 691 -43.08 4.51 54.67
C GLU A 691 -43.08 5.90 55.29
N LYS A 692 -42.90 6.94 54.47
CA LYS A 692 -42.88 8.33 54.92
C LYS A 692 -43.46 9.27 53.86
N ASP A 693 -44.40 10.13 54.23
CA ASP A 693 -44.97 11.18 53.38
C ASP A 693 -45.54 10.67 52.04
N ASN A 694 -46.06 9.44 51.98
CA ASN A 694 -46.69 8.91 50.77
C ASN A 694 -48.18 9.33 50.70
N GLU A 695 -48.65 9.68 49.50
CA GLU A 695 -50.05 9.98 49.20
C GLU A 695 -50.71 8.77 48.52
N GLN A 696 -51.97 8.48 48.85
CA GLN A 696 -52.72 7.41 48.18
C GLN A 696 -54.11 7.89 47.74
N SER A 697 -54.58 7.39 46.60
CA SER A 697 -55.91 7.68 46.05
C SER A 697 -56.48 6.46 45.29
N GLY A 698 -57.76 6.16 45.50
CA GLY A 698 -58.48 5.09 44.79
C GLY A 698 -58.19 3.64 45.26
N PHE A 699 -57.55 3.47 46.41
CA PHE A 699 -57.27 2.18 47.06
C PHE A 699 -58.22 1.90 48.23
#